data_AF-A0A9W4NK14-F1
#
_entry.id   AF-A0A9W4NK14-F1
#
_cell.length_a   1.000
_cell.length_b   1.000
_cell.length_c   1.000
_cell.angle_alpha   90.00
_cell.angle_beta   90.00
_cell.angle_gamma   90.00
#
_symmetry.space_group_name_H-M   'P 1'
#
loop_
_entity.id
_entity.type
_entity.pdbx_description
1 polymer ?
#
loop_
_entity_poly.entity_id
_entity_poly.type
_entity_poly.pdbx_seq_one_letter_code
_entity_poly.pdbx_strand_id
1 'polypeptide(L)'
;MFPSKFLQTRPEYQPEAGHSLLAIQCLTYLQKVDEEGLMPFGFYLGGNDNSRSNFYSFRYYATEAWIFHCAGAGTSRLNPPLAGILQVFWWGDHAAEPMFNKWVFFSIRYQNADRFLRPIIRDGSGSLLVDFEPTPFFLACQYGFQEVIEVLLSKGWDINQPLGNGSGLSLACREGDFKLASYLIDHGATVAIDPVKWIEDAGDPRYGYEAIEEPLIDTLKSGDLRILKLLLNHKGAAPLQAAMEFLLRERNEIEPYMNISSSKARPMESWDEQIDIMLAHFPDFEYSANVQKEMFLGGPKLTEKLLARNASLQVTDDTLEHLFRYVTTAQNAKDIIRCLLPLPDFVASRTFISVLKFYDQGDEENALELMEYTLSLNRSGPAISTLEEALHAAITNNWGHTLFTKALLRLNKSSKVSDDLILWTFRNSKQPNRVIDLLLQHDPTPRKFSQSELKELPVPRYGASRSLAHLVSCSPDLEVDQELFTMAVNDPFSRNEDFELLLGHAPNVVLSTKLIKAARSVGSDWAVSQVAASTQPQEITDDILRAALDYWHTFYADKIASQTMKEVLRIAPNDLTLSEKTYFVAFDSNPRVCRQVLQRWPSERAITPGIQSASGFQLLIEAMPSIEISPASILSFCQEKSYGSPAETFKSILAFQPHTVITEDMLFAVAESSDYDDMKIELLQALLEHDPHVDRTKRVIERAIRSKRNSTGMLEVILNDQPQLELSPLSLSMCEFYWRNDFNEYEKTLNRALERSRGCRLDEKEMLGMMAICTLNALRVILVVRPDAVVTERVIEQLVSNRTFNWTRSYTSGLFDMLMDRAGISEAEREAWTVRFPFIKLKNRNR
;
A
#
# COMPACT_ATOMS: atom_id res chain seq x y z
N MET A 1 -29.14 -17.01 -4.26
CA MET A 1 -28.71 -18.28 -3.62
C MET A 1 -27.70 -18.91 -4.56
N PHE A 2 -26.45 -19.15 -4.13
CA PHE A 2 -25.41 -19.73 -5.00
C PHE A 2 -25.90 -21.07 -5.60
N PRO A 3 -25.61 -21.40 -6.88
CA PRO A 3 -25.99 -22.67 -7.51
C PRO A 3 -25.52 -23.89 -6.69
N SER A 4 -24.34 -23.78 -6.05
CA SER A 4 -23.77 -24.82 -5.19
C SER A 4 -24.65 -25.16 -3.99
N LYS A 5 -25.10 -24.17 -3.23
CA LYS A 5 -26.00 -24.39 -2.07
C LYS A 5 -27.36 -24.94 -2.51
N PHE A 6 -27.88 -24.51 -3.65
CA PHE A 6 -29.18 -24.98 -4.14
C PHE A 6 -29.14 -26.46 -4.58
N LEU A 7 -28.11 -26.87 -5.33
CA LEU A 7 -27.98 -28.25 -5.79
C LEU A 7 -27.59 -29.20 -4.66
N GLN A 8 -26.78 -28.76 -3.69
CA GLN A 8 -26.45 -29.53 -2.49
C GLN A 8 -27.65 -29.74 -1.54
N THR A 9 -28.69 -28.90 -1.61
CA THR A 9 -29.90 -29.06 -0.80
C THR A 9 -30.94 -30.02 -1.40
N ARG A 10 -30.71 -30.53 -2.62
CA ARG A 10 -31.66 -31.43 -3.29
C ARG A 10 -31.28 -32.90 -3.05
N PRO A 11 -32.10 -33.70 -2.34
CA PRO A 11 -31.83 -35.12 -2.05
C PRO A 11 -31.65 -36.00 -3.29
N GLU A 12 -32.18 -35.55 -4.44
CA GLU A 12 -32.11 -36.21 -5.74
C GLU A 12 -30.69 -36.23 -6.34
N TYR A 13 -29.82 -35.31 -5.90
CA TYR A 13 -28.40 -35.29 -6.28
C TYR A 13 -27.58 -35.76 -5.09
N GLN A 14 -27.12 -37.02 -5.13
CA GLN A 14 -26.06 -37.49 -4.23
C GLN A 14 -24.87 -36.49 -4.32
N PRO A 15 -24.19 -36.16 -3.20
CA PRO A 15 -23.17 -35.09 -3.18
C PRO A 15 -22.16 -35.21 -4.32
N GLU A 16 -21.62 -36.40 -4.56
CA GLU A 16 -20.66 -36.64 -5.66
C GLU A 16 -21.28 -36.50 -7.05
N ALA A 17 -22.52 -36.96 -7.25
CA ALA A 17 -23.21 -36.87 -8.53
C ALA A 17 -23.59 -35.42 -8.89
N GLY A 18 -24.00 -34.63 -7.90
CA GLY A 18 -24.25 -33.19 -8.06
C GLY A 18 -22.98 -32.41 -8.39
N HIS A 19 -21.88 -32.73 -7.71
CA HIS A 19 -20.57 -32.17 -8.01
C HIS A 19 -20.07 -32.59 -9.41
N SER A 20 -20.28 -33.84 -9.82
CA SER A 20 -19.94 -34.33 -11.16
C SER A 20 -20.71 -33.57 -12.26
N LEU A 21 -22.01 -33.35 -12.09
CA LEU A 21 -22.82 -32.59 -13.05
C LEU A 21 -22.34 -31.14 -13.18
N LEU A 22 -22.05 -30.49 -12.05
CA LEU A 22 -21.54 -29.11 -12.04
C LEU A 22 -20.15 -29.02 -12.66
N ALA A 23 -19.27 -29.99 -12.41
CA ALA A 23 -17.97 -30.10 -13.04
C ALA A 23 -18.10 -30.20 -14.58
N ILE A 24 -18.98 -31.09 -15.07
CA ILE A 24 -19.27 -31.24 -16.50
C ILE A 24 -19.72 -29.91 -17.09
N GLN A 25 -20.65 -29.20 -16.45
CA GLN A 25 -21.16 -27.92 -16.95
C GLN A 25 -20.07 -26.84 -17.00
N CYS A 26 -19.23 -26.74 -15.96
CA CYS A 26 -18.15 -25.76 -15.92
C CYS A 26 -17.10 -26.06 -17.01
N LEU A 27 -16.63 -27.31 -17.09
CA LEU A 27 -15.61 -27.71 -18.07
C LEU A 27 -16.12 -27.62 -19.52
N THR A 28 -17.37 -28.01 -19.78
CA THR A 28 -17.99 -27.85 -21.11
C THR A 28 -18.12 -26.39 -21.51
N TYR A 29 -18.36 -25.49 -20.55
CA TYR A 29 -18.38 -24.06 -20.81
C TYR A 29 -16.98 -23.51 -21.12
N LEU A 30 -15.95 -23.92 -20.35
CA LEU A 30 -14.55 -23.56 -20.61
C LEU A 30 -14.07 -24.02 -22.00
N GLN A 31 -14.66 -25.07 -22.57
CA GLN A 31 -14.33 -25.56 -23.92
C GLN A 31 -14.87 -24.69 -25.07
N LYS A 32 -15.84 -23.79 -24.84
CA LYS A 32 -16.52 -23.02 -25.92
C LYS A 32 -15.80 -21.72 -26.35
N VAL A 33 -14.47 -21.64 -26.22
CA VAL A 33 -13.69 -20.44 -26.58
C VAL A 33 -13.93 -20.03 -28.05
N ASP A 34 -14.16 -18.74 -28.32
CA ASP A 34 -14.43 -18.23 -29.67
C ASP A 34 -13.18 -18.18 -30.58
N GLU A 35 -13.37 -17.91 -31.88
CA GLU A 35 -12.32 -17.85 -32.91
C GLU A 35 -11.26 -16.75 -32.66
N GLU A 36 -11.51 -15.80 -31.75
CA GLU A 36 -10.57 -14.74 -31.35
C GLU A 36 -9.76 -15.10 -30.09
N GLY A 37 -9.96 -16.31 -29.54
CA GLY A 37 -9.32 -16.75 -28.30
C GLY A 37 -9.93 -16.10 -27.06
N LEU A 38 -11.13 -15.52 -27.17
CA LEU A 38 -11.87 -14.94 -26.07
C LEU A 38 -12.95 -15.92 -25.58
N MET A 39 -13.05 -16.08 -24.26
CA MET A 39 -14.13 -16.87 -23.65
C MET A 39 -15.49 -16.16 -23.89
N PRO A 40 -16.56 -16.90 -24.28
CA PRO A 40 -17.83 -16.31 -24.75
C PRO A 40 -18.45 -15.29 -23.78
N PHE A 41 -19.14 -14.28 -24.35
CA PHE A 41 -19.95 -13.32 -23.59
C PHE A 41 -20.92 -14.03 -22.62
N GLY A 42 -20.96 -13.55 -21.38
CA GLY A 42 -21.52 -14.25 -20.21
C GLY A 42 -23.04 -14.45 -20.25
N PHE A 43 -23.47 -15.65 -19.86
CA PHE A 43 -24.84 -15.89 -19.41
C PHE A 43 -25.04 -15.33 -17.99
N TYR A 44 -26.07 -14.51 -17.81
CA TYR A 44 -26.47 -13.98 -16.50
C TYR A 44 -27.42 -14.97 -15.81
N LEU A 45 -27.04 -15.47 -14.64
CA LEU A 45 -27.95 -16.24 -13.79
C LEU A 45 -28.90 -15.26 -13.08
N GLY A 46 -30.08 -15.06 -13.65
CA GLY A 46 -31.09 -14.12 -13.14
C GLY A 46 -31.68 -14.57 -11.80
N GLY A 47 -31.33 -13.85 -10.74
CA GLY A 47 -32.18 -13.70 -9.55
C GLY A 47 -32.95 -12.39 -9.69
N ASN A 48 -34.28 -12.47 -9.58
CA ASN A 48 -35.19 -11.36 -9.80
C ASN A 48 -35.10 -10.35 -8.64
N ASP A 49 -34.17 -9.41 -8.67
CA ASP A 49 -34.23 -8.22 -7.80
C ASP A 49 -33.55 -6.99 -8.42
N ASN A 50 -34.26 -5.88 -8.40
CA ASN A 50 -34.06 -4.68 -9.23
C ASN A 50 -32.97 -3.72 -8.68
N SER A 51 -31.90 -4.26 -8.10
CA SER A 51 -30.76 -3.47 -7.63
C SER A 51 -29.53 -3.73 -8.51
N ARG A 52 -28.87 -2.66 -8.96
CA ARG A 52 -27.68 -2.68 -9.84
C ARG A 52 -26.39 -3.23 -9.16
N SER A 53 -26.50 -4.11 -8.18
CA SER A 53 -25.36 -4.64 -7.43
C SER A 53 -25.54 -6.13 -7.09
N ASN A 54 -25.06 -7.00 -7.98
CA ASN A 54 -24.60 -8.40 -7.78
C ASN A 54 -24.94 -9.31 -8.98
N PHE A 55 -24.43 -8.99 -10.16
CA PHE A 55 -24.45 -9.93 -11.29
C PHE A 55 -23.15 -10.74 -11.32
N TYR A 56 -23.14 -11.92 -10.69
CA TYR A 56 -22.01 -12.85 -10.78
C TYR A 56 -22.14 -13.69 -12.07
N SER A 57 -21.25 -13.45 -13.05
CA SER A 57 -21.28 -14.10 -14.36
C SER A 57 -20.94 -15.60 -14.23
N PHE A 58 -21.68 -16.46 -14.94
CA PHE A 58 -21.36 -17.90 -15.00
C PHE A 58 -19.94 -18.16 -15.53
N ARG A 59 -19.38 -17.22 -16.31
CA ARG A 59 -17.97 -17.26 -16.73
C ARG A 59 -17.01 -17.31 -15.54
N TYR A 60 -17.21 -16.44 -14.55
CA TYR A 60 -16.37 -16.40 -13.34
C TYR A 60 -16.59 -17.68 -12.52
N TYR A 61 -17.86 -18.08 -12.34
CA TYR A 61 -18.20 -19.34 -11.68
C TYR A 61 -17.50 -20.56 -12.30
N ALA A 62 -17.61 -20.74 -13.62
CA ALA A 62 -17.04 -21.87 -14.32
C ALA A 62 -15.50 -21.84 -14.33
N THR A 63 -14.89 -20.65 -14.35
CA THR A 63 -13.43 -20.48 -14.28
C THR A 63 -12.88 -20.82 -12.90
N GLU A 64 -13.65 -20.58 -11.83
CA GLU A 64 -13.22 -20.73 -10.44
C GLU A 64 -13.63 -22.07 -9.81
N ALA A 65 -14.86 -22.53 -10.07
CA ALA A 65 -15.49 -23.60 -9.30
C ALA A 65 -15.27 -25.02 -9.88
N TRP A 66 -14.84 -25.12 -11.14
CA TRP A 66 -14.74 -26.41 -11.83
C TRP A 66 -13.88 -27.43 -11.06
N ILE A 67 -12.76 -26.99 -10.49
CA ILE A 67 -11.80 -27.86 -9.80
C ILE A 67 -12.35 -28.37 -8.47
N PHE A 68 -13.04 -27.52 -7.71
CA PHE A 68 -13.73 -27.91 -6.48
C PHE A 68 -14.86 -28.91 -6.76
N HIS A 69 -15.57 -28.72 -7.88
CA HIS A 69 -16.58 -29.67 -8.32
C HIS A 69 -15.99 -31.01 -8.77
N CYS A 70 -14.85 -30.99 -9.46
CA CYS A 70 -14.14 -32.20 -9.84
C CYS A 70 -13.59 -32.95 -8.61
N ALA A 71 -13.04 -32.24 -7.63
CA ALA A 71 -12.58 -32.84 -6.37
C ALA A 71 -13.75 -33.44 -5.58
N GLY A 72 -14.85 -32.68 -5.43
CA GLY A 72 -16.07 -33.13 -4.74
C GLY A 72 -16.84 -34.25 -5.45
N ALA A 73 -16.57 -34.49 -6.74
CA ALA A 73 -17.11 -35.64 -7.47
C ALA A 73 -16.45 -36.97 -7.06
N GLY A 74 -15.35 -36.95 -6.30
CA GLY A 74 -14.70 -38.16 -5.80
C GLY A 74 -14.32 -39.11 -6.92
N THR A 75 -14.63 -40.40 -6.78
CA THR A 75 -14.35 -41.41 -7.83
C THR A 75 -15.24 -41.26 -9.06
N SER A 76 -16.36 -40.53 -8.96
CA SER A 76 -17.28 -40.31 -10.09
C SER A 76 -16.64 -39.51 -11.23
N ARG A 77 -15.55 -38.76 -10.96
CA ARG A 77 -14.78 -38.07 -12.00
C ARG A 77 -14.02 -39.00 -12.95
N LEU A 78 -13.81 -40.26 -12.55
CA LEU A 78 -13.21 -41.31 -13.38
C LEU A 78 -14.23 -41.96 -14.33
N ASN A 79 -15.52 -41.62 -14.21
CA ASN A 79 -16.58 -42.17 -15.05
C ASN A 79 -16.98 -41.20 -16.19
N PRO A 80 -17.39 -41.71 -17.37
CA PRO A 80 -17.96 -40.87 -18.43
C PRO A 80 -19.26 -40.17 -18.01
N PRO A 81 -19.55 -38.96 -18.52
CA PRO A 81 -18.76 -38.22 -19.51
C PRO A 81 -17.63 -37.38 -18.90
N LEU A 82 -17.60 -37.18 -17.57
CA LEU A 82 -16.64 -36.29 -16.90
C LEU A 82 -15.18 -36.72 -17.13
N ALA A 83 -14.90 -38.01 -17.08
CA ALA A 83 -13.55 -38.53 -17.33
C ALA A 83 -13.02 -38.17 -18.73
N GLY A 84 -13.86 -38.27 -19.76
CA GLY A 84 -13.48 -37.91 -21.13
C GLY A 84 -13.26 -36.40 -21.28
N ILE A 85 -14.11 -35.59 -20.65
CA ILE A 85 -13.97 -34.12 -20.66
C ILE A 85 -12.67 -33.71 -19.96
N LEU A 86 -12.35 -34.31 -18.82
CA LEU A 86 -11.11 -34.06 -18.08
C LEU A 86 -9.88 -34.50 -18.88
N GLN A 87 -9.92 -35.66 -19.54
CA GLN A 87 -8.82 -36.11 -20.40
C GLN A 87 -8.49 -35.06 -21.48
N VAL A 88 -9.50 -34.58 -22.21
CA VAL A 88 -9.32 -33.53 -23.23
C VAL A 88 -8.88 -32.21 -22.59
N PHE A 89 -9.42 -31.88 -21.42
CA PHE A 89 -9.07 -30.65 -20.71
C PHE A 89 -7.60 -30.59 -20.30
N TRP A 90 -7.10 -31.66 -19.66
CA TRP A 90 -5.73 -31.76 -19.18
C TRP A 90 -4.71 -31.93 -20.30
N TRP A 91 -5.04 -32.72 -21.32
CA TRP A 91 -4.04 -33.22 -22.27
C TRP A 91 -4.30 -32.87 -23.74
N GLY A 92 -5.47 -32.32 -24.08
CA GLY A 92 -5.86 -32.03 -25.45
C GLY A 92 -6.17 -33.28 -26.29
N ASP A 93 -6.61 -33.06 -27.53
CA ASP A 93 -6.72 -34.09 -28.58
C ASP A 93 -5.54 -33.94 -29.56
N HIS A 94 -5.19 -35.02 -30.27
CA HIS A 94 -3.96 -35.27 -31.07
C HIS A 94 -3.37 -34.17 -32.00
N ALA A 95 -3.93 -32.96 -32.07
CA ALA A 95 -3.39 -31.79 -32.78
C ALA A 95 -3.63 -30.41 -32.09
N ALA A 96 -4.23 -30.34 -30.90
CA ALA A 96 -4.60 -29.09 -30.24
C ALA A 96 -3.92 -28.91 -28.87
N GLU A 97 -3.52 -27.68 -28.54
CA GLU A 97 -2.99 -27.33 -27.21
C GLU A 97 -4.02 -27.66 -26.11
N PRO A 98 -3.60 -28.24 -24.96
CA PRO A 98 -4.50 -28.56 -23.87
C PRO A 98 -5.29 -27.34 -23.39
N MET A 99 -6.59 -27.53 -23.13
CA MET A 99 -7.43 -26.45 -22.62
C MET A 99 -6.96 -25.94 -21.26
N PHE A 100 -6.31 -26.79 -20.46
CA PHE A 100 -5.65 -26.40 -19.23
C PHE A 100 -4.62 -25.29 -19.45
N ASN A 101 -3.75 -25.40 -20.47
CA ASN A 101 -2.73 -24.38 -20.76
C ASN A 101 -3.38 -23.03 -21.12
N LYS A 102 -4.41 -23.07 -21.97
CA LYS A 102 -5.19 -21.87 -22.33
C LYS A 102 -5.84 -21.22 -21.11
N TRP A 103 -6.40 -22.04 -20.21
CA TRP A 103 -6.97 -21.58 -18.95
C TRP A 103 -5.92 -20.93 -18.04
N VAL A 104 -4.71 -21.51 -17.94
CA VAL A 104 -3.58 -20.93 -17.19
C VAL A 104 -3.17 -19.57 -17.76
N PHE A 105 -2.92 -19.49 -19.08
CA PHE A 105 -2.54 -18.22 -19.73
C PHE A 105 -3.59 -17.13 -19.57
N PHE A 106 -4.87 -17.49 -19.71
CA PHE A 106 -5.97 -16.57 -19.46
C PHE A 106 -5.97 -16.08 -18.00
N SER A 107 -5.84 -16.99 -17.04
CA SER A 107 -5.86 -16.67 -15.61
C SER A 107 -4.71 -15.73 -15.20
N ILE A 108 -3.54 -15.84 -15.85
CA ILE A 108 -2.36 -15.00 -15.56
C ILE A 108 -2.42 -13.63 -16.25
N ARG A 109 -2.97 -13.52 -17.47
CA ARG A 109 -2.98 -12.26 -18.25
C ARG A 109 -3.92 -11.18 -17.68
N TYR A 110 -4.96 -11.58 -16.94
CA TYR A 110 -5.98 -10.68 -16.39
C TYR A 110 -5.84 -10.41 -14.89
N GLN A 111 -4.61 -10.40 -14.36
CA GLN A 111 -4.23 -10.20 -12.94
C GLN A 111 -4.87 -9.00 -12.19
N ASN A 112 -5.62 -8.12 -12.86
CA ASN A 112 -6.33 -6.99 -12.26
C ASN A 112 -7.86 -7.16 -12.11
N ALA A 113 -8.43 -8.35 -12.35
CA ALA A 113 -9.83 -8.63 -12.06
C ALA A 113 -9.97 -9.90 -11.21
N ASP A 114 -9.77 -9.78 -9.89
CA ASP A 114 -10.81 -10.04 -8.87
C ASP A 114 -10.19 -10.39 -7.49
N ARG A 115 -10.89 -9.96 -6.44
CA ARG A 115 -10.76 -10.41 -5.04
C ARG A 115 -10.96 -11.93 -4.88
N PHE A 116 -11.56 -12.60 -5.87
CA PHE A 116 -12.06 -13.98 -5.77
C PHE A 116 -11.25 -15.06 -6.48
N LEU A 117 -10.37 -14.73 -7.43
CA LEU A 117 -9.32 -15.66 -7.88
C LEU A 117 -8.17 -15.73 -6.87
N ARG A 118 -8.06 -14.75 -5.95
CA ARG A 118 -7.03 -14.72 -4.91
C ARG A 118 -6.98 -16.03 -4.08
N PRO A 119 -8.03 -16.73 -3.66
CA PRO A 119 -7.83 -17.97 -2.89
C PRO A 119 -7.23 -19.13 -3.70
N ILE A 120 -7.54 -19.23 -5.00
CA ILE A 120 -6.96 -20.23 -5.92
C ILE A 120 -5.53 -19.82 -6.35
N ILE A 121 -5.26 -18.51 -6.44
CA ILE A 121 -4.04 -17.90 -7.02
C ILE A 121 -3.06 -17.33 -5.96
N ARG A 122 -3.49 -17.01 -4.74
CA ARG A 122 -2.65 -16.45 -3.64
C ARG A 122 -1.70 -17.50 -3.09
N ASP A 123 -2.04 -18.78 -3.22
CA ASP A 123 -1.15 -19.92 -2.96
C ASP A 123 -0.61 -20.53 -4.27
N GLY A 124 -0.95 -19.97 -5.44
CA GLY A 124 -0.91 -20.74 -6.70
C GLY A 124 -0.63 -20.01 -8.01
N SER A 125 -0.40 -18.69 -8.04
CA SER A 125 0.15 -18.07 -9.27
C SER A 125 1.51 -18.66 -9.64
N GLY A 126 2.30 -19.04 -8.62
CA GLY A 126 3.50 -19.85 -8.79
C GLY A 126 3.22 -21.33 -9.05
N SER A 127 2.01 -21.86 -8.78
CA SER A 127 1.70 -23.30 -8.87
C SER A 127 1.26 -23.80 -10.23
N LEU A 128 0.82 -22.88 -11.07
CA LEU A 128 0.37 -23.18 -12.43
C LEU A 128 1.51 -23.25 -13.42
N LEU A 129 2.68 -22.67 -13.11
CA LEU A 129 3.83 -22.58 -14.01
C LEU A 129 5.10 -23.12 -13.36
N VAL A 130 5.85 -23.94 -14.08
CA VAL A 130 7.27 -24.25 -13.79
C VAL A 130 8.08 -23.80 -14.98
N ASP A 131 9.14 -23.00 -14.78
CA ASP A 131 9.94 -22.41 -15.86
C ASP A 131 9.12 -21.68 -16.95
N PHE A 132 8.02 -21.03 -16.54
CA PHE A 132 7.03 -20.36 -17.40
C PHE A 132 6.17 -21.30 -18.26
N GLU A 133 6.21 -22.62 -18.05
CA GLU A 133 5.36 -23.61 -18.71
C GLU A 133 4.19 -24.07 -17.80
N PRO A 134 2.94 -24.12 -18.31
CA PRO A 134 1.80 -24.64 -17.57
C PRO A 134 1.96 -26.10 -17.10
N THR A 135 1.79 -26.35 -15.81
CA THR A 135 1.80 -27.71 -15.23
C THR A 135 0.57 -27.97 -14.36
N PRO A 136 -0.13 -29.12 -14.52
CA PRO A 136 -1.24 -29.49 -13.65
C PRO A 136 -0.79 -30.19 -12.36
N PHE A 137 0.52 -30.47 -12.18
CA PHE A 137 1.02 -31.31 -11.09
C PHE A 137 0.60 -30.81 -9.70
N PHE A 138 0.87 -29.55 -9.38
CA PHE A 138 0.63 -29.02 -8.04
C PHE A 138 -0.85 -28.81 -7.74
N LEU A 139 -1.65 -28.43 -8.75
CA LEU A 139 -3.12 -28.46 -8.64
C LEU A 139 -3.62 -29.88 -8.40
N ALA A 140 -3.04 -30.87 -9.07
CA ALA A 140 -3.41 -32.27 -8.86
C ALA A 140 -3.09 -32.73 -7.43
N CYS A 141 -1.94 -32.30 -6.88
CA CYS A 141 -1.55 -32.56 -5.49
C CYS A 141 -2.48 -31.91 -4.47
N GLN A 142 -2.85 -30.65 -4.69
CA GLN A 142 -3.75 -29.91 -3.79
C GLN A 142 -5.18 -30.47 -3.80
N TYR A 143 -5.69 -30.90 -4.94
CA TYR A 143 -7.09 -31.31 -5.06
C TYR A 143 -7.31 -32.83 -5.12
N GLY A 144 -6.26 -33.62 -4.90
CA GLY A 144 -6.36 -35.08 -4.77
C GLY A 144 -6.56 -35.81 -6.11
N PHE A 145 -6.06 -35.27 -7.23
CA PHE A 145 -6.14 -35.89 -8.55
C PHE A 145 -4.99 -36.87 -8.79
N GLN A 146 -4.96 -37.97 -8.04
CA GLN A 146 -3.93 -39.02 -8.15
C GLN A 146 -3.78 -39.52 -9.59
N GLU A 147 -4.88 -39.65 -10.34
CA GLU A 147 -4.86 -40.10 -11.74
C GLU A 147 -4.10 -39.14 -12.69
N VAL A 148 -4.07 -37.84 -12.39
CA VAL A 148 -3.30 -36.85 -13.16
C VAL A 148 -1.81 -36.96 -12.82
N ILE A 149 -1.49 -37.21 -11.55
CA ILE A 149 -0.12 -37.40 -11.05
C ILE A 149 0.49 -38.67 -11.65
N GLU A 150 -0.25 -39.78 -11.69
CA GLU A 150 0.17 -41.02 -12.35
C GLU A 150 0.59 -40.79 -13.81
N VAL A 151 -0.21 -40.03 -14.58
CA VAL A 151 0.12 -39.68 -15.96
C VAL A 151 1.37 -38.81 -16.04
N LEU A 152 1.53 -37.81 -15.18
CA LEU A 152 2.72 -36.93 -15.18
C LEU A 152 3.99 -37.69 -14.82
N LEU A 153 3.96 -38.54 -13.80
CA LEU A 153 5.10 -39.39 -13.42
C LEU A 153 5.46 -40.35 -14.56
N SER A 154 4.47 -40.90 -15.28
CA SER A 154 4.73 -41.74 -16.46
C SER A 154 5.43 -40.99 -17.60
N LYS A 155 5.27 -39.66 -17.65
CA LYS A 155 5.95 -38.76 -18.61
C LYS A 155 7.31 -38.27 -18.10
N GLY A 156 7.80 -38.78 -16.96
CA GLY A 156 9.10 -38.44 -16.40
C GLY A 156 9.12 -37.16 -15.56
N TRP A 157 7.96 -36.68 -15.09
CA TRP A 157 7.90 -35.55 -14.17
C TRP A 157 8.63 -35.85 -12.85
N ASP A 158 9.42 -34.90 -12.34
CA ASP A 158 10.08 -35.04 -11.04
C ASP A 158 9.07 -34.82 -9.90
N ILE A 159 8.84 -35.86 -9.11
CA ILE A 159 7.93 -35.84 -7.95
C ILE A 159 8.36 -34.83 -6.88
N ASN A 160 9.64 -34.47 -6.84
CA ASN A 160 10.23 -33.53 -5.90
C ASN A 160 10.43 -32.13 -6.49
N GLN A 161 9.93 -31.87 -7.72
CA GLN A 161 10.04 -30.56 -8.35
C GLN A 161 9.54 -29.47 -7.40
N PRO A 162 10.38 -28.47 -7.07
CA PRO A 162 10.00 -27.40 -6.18
C PRO A 162 9.05 -26.41 -6.86
N LEU A 163 8.17 -25.81 -6.06
CA LEU A 163 7.20 -24.83 -6.53
C LEU A 163 7.04 -23.70 -5.53
N GLY A 164 7.62 -22.55 -5.84
CA GLY A 164 7.61 -21.41 -4.91
C GLY A 164 8.10 -21.86 -3.54
N ASN A 165 7.17 -21.95 -2.59
CA ASN A 165 7.46 -22.30 -1.21
C ASN A 165 7.25 -23.79 -0.84
N GLY A 166 6.69 -24.69 -1.66
CA GLY A 166 6.34 -26.05 -1.20
C GLY A 166 6.43 -27.17 -2.24
N SER A 167 6.38 -28.43 -1.77
CA SER A 167 6.40 -29.63 -2.61
C SER A 167 4.99 -30.17 -2.90
N GLY A 168 4.85 -31.05 -3.89
CA GLY A 168 3.60 -31.78 -4.12
C GLY A 168 3.12 -32.56 -2.89
N LEU A 169 4.06 -33.09 -2.09
CA LEU A 169 3.75 -33.76 -0.82
C LEU A 169 3.22 -32.77 0.22
N SER A 170 3.83 -31.58 0.34
CA SER A 170 3.38 -30.52 1.27
C SER A 170 1.91 -30.15 1.03
N LEU A 171 1.52 -29.97 -0.25
CA LEU A 171 0.13 -29.69 -0.63
C LEU A 171 -0.83 -30.83 -0.27
N ALA A 172 -0.45 -32.10 -0.53
CA ALA A 172 -1.27 -33.25 -0.17
C ALA A 172 -1.44 -33.39 1.36
N CYS A 173 -0.37 -33.11 2.12
CA CYS A 173 -0.37 -33.06 3.59
C CYS A 173 -1.31 -31.97 4.11
N ARG A 174 -1.21 -30.75 3.58
CA ARG A 174 -2.06 -29.60 3.94
C ARG A 174 -3.56 -29.90 3.81
N GLU A 175 -3.92 -30.62 2.76
CA GLU A 175 -5.30 -30.96 2.41
C GLU A 175 -5.80 -32.24 3.12
N GLY A 176 -4.92 -32.89 3.88
CA GLY A 176 -5.20 -34.09 4.65
C GLY A 176 -5.55 -35.31 3.79
N ASP A 177 -5.05 -35.37 2.56
CA ASP A 177 -5.28 -36.52 1.66
C ASP A 177 -4.27 -37.63 1.94
N PHE A 178 -4.59 -38.47 2.93
CA PHE A 178 -3.73 -39.58 3.35
C PHE A 178 -3.39 -40.54 2.19
N LYS A 179 -4.33 -40.79 1.28
CA LYS A 179 -4.09 -41.73 0.17
C LYS A 179 -3.06 -41.15 -0.79
N LEU A 180 -3.23 -39.88 -1.14
CA LEU A 180 -2.29 -39.22 -2.03
C LEU A 180 -0.92 -39.00 -1.37
N ALA A 181 -0.88 -38.58 -0.11
CA ALA A 181 0.37 -38.43 0.63
C ALA A 181 1.14 -39.76 0.71
N SER A 182 0.46 -40.88 1.01
CA SER A 182 1.06 -42.22 0.97
C SER A 182 1.57 -42.57 -0.41
N TYR A 183 0.77 -42.35 -1.46
CA TYR A 183 1.17 -42.61 -2.83
C TYR A 183 2.43 -41.83 -3.22
N LEU A 184 2.50 -40.53 -2.89
CA LEU A 184 3.66 -39.69 -3.20
C LEU A 184 4.92 -40.18 -2.47
N ILE A 185 4.81 -40.53 -1.19
CA ILE A 185 5.92 -41.07 -0.40
C ILE A 185 6.40 -42.41 -0.97
N ASP A 186 5.49 -43.31 -1.32
CA ASP A 186 5.81 -44.61 -1.92
C ASP A 186 6.51 -44.48 -3.28
N HIS A 187 6.33 -43.35 -3.98
CA HIS A 187 6.97 -43.02 -5.26
C HIS A 187 8.19 -42.11 -5.11
N GLY A 188 8.73 -41.95 -3.89
CA GLY A 188 10.00 -41.27 -3.65
C GLY A 188 9.89 -39.76 -3.38
N ALA A 189 8.72 -39.26 -2.98
CA ALA A 189 8.59 -37.89 -2.49
C ALA A 189 9.39 -37.71 -1.19
N THR A 190 10.12 -36.59 -1.09
CA THR A 190 10.99 -36.28 0.04
C THR A 190 10.15 -35.74 1.19
N VAL A 191 10.27 -36.39 2.36
CA VAL A 191 9.49 -36.03 3.57
C VAL A 191 10.07 -34.85 4.36
N ALA A 192 11.33 -34.50 4.10
CA ALA A 192 12.03 -33.37 4.70
C ALA A 192 12.66 -32.51 3.60
N ILE A 193 12.45 -31.20 3.67
CA ILE A 193 12.99 -30.26 2.69
C ILE A 193 14.26 -29.66 3.28
N ASP A 194 15.36 -29.65 2.52
CA ASP A 194 16.55 -28.86 2.86
C ASP A 194 16.34 -27.43 2.31
N PRO A 195 16.20 -26.41 3.17
CA PRO A 195 15.91 -25.05 2.75
C PRO A 195 16.97 -24.45 1.82
N VAL A 196 18.24 -24.82 2.02
CA VAL A 196 19.35 -24.28 1.22
C VAL A 196 19.29 -24.88 -0.18
N LYS A 197 19.17 -26.20 -0.26
CA LYS A 197 19.02 -26.91 -1.53
C LYS A 197 17.74 -26.49 -2.27
N TRP A 198 16.64 -26.30 -1.55
CA TRP A 198 15.37 -25.88 -2.13
C TRP A 198 15.45 -24.50 -2.80
N ILE A 199 16.12 -23.54 -2.17
CA ILE A 199 16.32 -22.20 -2.73
C ILE A 199 17.26 -22.25 -3.94
N GLU A 200 18.30 -23.07 -3.89
CA GLU A 200 19.20 -23.33 -5.03
C GLU A 200 18.42 -23.91 -6.23
N ASP A 201 17.53 -24.88 -5.97
CA ASP A 201 16.73 -25.56 -6.99
C ASP A 201 15.55 -24.69 -7.50
N ALA A 202 15.01 -23.76 -6.69
CA ALA A 202 13.85 -22.92 -7.04
C ALA A 202 14.17 -21.64 -7.85
N GLY A 203 15.44 -21.22 -7.92
CA GLY A 203 15.91 -20.18 -8.86
C GLY A 203 15.43 -18.73 -8.63
N ASP A 204 14.60 -18.42 -7.62
CA ASP A 204 14.13 -17.05 -7.33
C ASP A 204 14.35 -16.63 -5.85
N PRO A 205 15.33 -15.75 -5.57
CA PRO A 205 15.67 -15.31 -4.20
C PRO A 205 14.63 -14.38 -3.55
N ARG A 206 13.49 -14.10 -4.19
CA ARG A 206 12.42 -13.27 -3.60
C ARG A 206 11.54 -14.02 -2.60
N TYR A 207 11.60 -15.35 -2.56
CA TYR A 207 10.91 -16.18 -1.58
C TYR A 207 11.90 -16.51 -0.45
N GLY A 208 11.82 -15.76 0.67
CA GLY A 208 12.72 -15.95 1.81
C GLY A 208 12.54 -17.30 2.52
N TYR A 209 13.55 -17.72 3.31
CA TYR A 209 13.55 -18.95 4.11
C TYR A 209 12.30 -19.14 5.01
N GLU A 210 11.66 -18.05 5.42
CA GLU A 210 10.53 -18.05 6.37
C GLU A 210 9.20 -18.58 5.79
N ALA A 211 9.12 -18.83 4.47
CA ALA A 211 7.87 -19.21 3.80
C ALA A 211 7.77 -20.69 3.41
N ILE A 212 8.82 -21.51 3.61
CA ILE A 212 8.89 -22.90 3.11
C ILE A 212 7.78 -23.76 3.74
N GLU A 213 6.94 -24.34 2.90
CA GLU A 213 5.86 -25.27 3.24
C GLU A 213 6.45 -26.68 3.40
N GLU A 214 6.73 -27.04 4.66
CA GLU A 214 7.24 -28.35 5.04
C GLU A 214 6.11 -29.40 5.21
N PRO A 215 6.26 -30.62 4.65
CA PRO A 215 5.24 -31.67 4.78
C PRO A 215 4.81 -31.97 6.21
N LEU A 216 5.75 -31.91 7.16
CA LEU A 216 5.47 -32.13 8.58
C LEU A 216 4.59 -31.00 9.13
N ILE A 217 4.96 -29.73 8.92
CA ILE A 217 4.20 -28.56 9.38
C ILE A 217 2.79 -28.53 8.78
N ASP A 218 2.66 -28.78 7.48
CA ASP A 218 1.36 -28.79 6.81
C ASP A 218 0.48 -29.96 7.28
N THR A 219 1.09 -31.08 7.66
CA THR A 219 0.36 -32.17 8.32
C THR A 219 -0.20 -31.74 9.67
N LEU A 220 0.57 -30.99 10.46
CA LEU A 220 0.10 -30.46 11.75
C LEU A 220 -1.07 -29.49 11.57
N LYS A 221 -1.01 -28.60 10.56
CA LYS A 221 -2.13 -27.71 10.16
C LYS A 221 -3.39 -28.49 9.78
N SER A 222 -3.23 -29.59 9.03
CA SER A 222 -4.36 -30.42 8.57
C SER A 222 -5.03 -31.24 9.68
N GLY A 223 -4.28 -31.56 10.75
CA GLY A 223 -4.74 -32.43 11.83
C GLY A 223 -4.83 -33.93 11.48
N ASP A 224 -4.29 -34.39 10.34
CA ASP A 224 -4.39 -35.82 9.98
C ASP A 224 -3.31 -36.67 10.69
N LEU A 225 -3.71 -37.30 11.81
CA LEU A 225 -2.84 -38.16 12.61
C LEU A 225 -2.25 -39.36 11.83
N ARG A 226 -2.91 -39.80 10.75
CA ARG A 226 -2.39 -40.91 9.93
C ARG A 226 -1.22 -40.45 9.08
N ILE A 227 -1.33 -39.25 8.49
CA ILE A 227 -0.23 -38.62 7.75
C ILE A 227 0.90 -38.28 8.71
N LEU A 228 0.59 -37.80 9.92
CA LEU A 228 1.62 -37.50 10.94
C LEU A 228 2.43 -38.76 11.26
N LYS A 229 1.74 -39.87 11.58
CA LYS A 229 2.41 -41.15 11.83
C LYS A 229 3.17 -41.66 10.61
N LEU A 230 2.66 -41.44 9.40
CA LEU A 230 3.32 -41.84 8.17
C LEU A 230 4.65 -41.10 7.98
N LEU A 231 4.65 -39.77 8.14
CA LEU A 231 5.86 -38.95 8.02
C LEU A 231 6.88 -39.25 9.12
N LEU A 232 6.43 -39.37 10.38
CA LEU A 232 7.32 -39.65 11.51
C LEU A 232 7.99 -41.03 11.44
N ASN A 233 7.33 -42.01 10.84
CA ASN A 233 7.88 -43.36 10.66
C ASN A 233 8.73 -43.50 9.38
N HIS A 234 8.74 -42.51 8.50
CA HIS A 234 9.52 -42.56 7.27
C HIS A 234 11.00 -42.24 7.55
N LYS A 235 11.92 -42.89 6.83
CA LYS A 235 13.37 -42.62 6.97
C LYS A 235 13.65 -41.18 6.50
N GLY A 236 14.30 -40.38 7.34
CA GLY A 236 14.67 -38.98 7.04
C GLY A 236 13.69 -37.90 7.52
N ALA A 237 12.94 -38.14 8.60
CA ALA A 237 12.06 -37.14 9.20
C ALA A 237 12.78 -35.82 9.57
N ALA A 238 12.10 -34.69 9.29
CA ALA A 238 12.56 -33.30 9.44
C ALA A 238 12.82 -32.88 10.91
N PRO A 239 13.48 -31.72 11.18
CA PRO A 239 13.83 -31.32 12.54
C PRO A 239 12.59 -31.04 13.41
N LEU A 240 12.35 -31.93 14.37
CA LEU A 240 11.20 -31.97 15.28
C LEU A 240 10.99 -30.69 16.10
N GLN A 241 12.07 -29.93 16.31
CA GLN A 241 12.09 -28.72 17.11
C GLN A 241 11.20 -27.61 16.52
N ALA A 242 11.31 -27.34 15.22
CA ALA A 242 10.49 -26.35 14.55
C ALA A 242 9.00 -26.75 14.53
N ALA A 243 8.72 -28.05 14.37
CA ALA A 243 7.37 -28.59 14.41
C ALA A 243 6.73 -28.46 15.80
N MET A 244 7.47 -28.75 16.88
CA MET A 244 6.98 -28.59 18.25
C MET A 244 6.76 -27.10 18.60
N GLU A 245 7.69 -26.22 18.21
CA GLU A 245 7.54 -24.77 18.39
C GLU A 245 6.29 -24.25 17.65
N PHE A 246 6.06 -24.69 16.42
CA PHE A 246 4.86 -24.39 15.65
C PHE A 246 3.58 -24.85 16.36
N LEU A 247 3.55 -26.09 16.87
CA LEU A 247 2.38 -26.63 17.57
C LEU A 247 2.00 -25.82 18.82
N LEU A 248 3.00 -25.38 19.58
CA LEU A 248 2.79 -24.63 20.81
C LEU A 248 2.30 -23.21 20.53
N ARG A 249 2.78 -22.58 19.46
CA ARG A 249 2.42 -21.21 19.04
C ARG A 249 1.02 -21.12 18.44
N GLU A 250 0.73 -21.93 17.41
CA GLU A 250 -0.49 -21.80 16.58
C GLU A 250 -1.77 -22.28 17.26
N ARG A 251 -1.66 -22.96 18.41
CA ARG A 251 -2.81 -23.42 19.21
C ARG A 251 -3.77 -22.28 19.57
N ASN A 252 -3.29 -21.04 19.62
CA ASN A 252 -4.06 -19.87 20.05
C ASN A 252 -4.36 -18.82 18.95
N GLU A 253 -3.78 -18.90 17.74
CA GLU A 253 -3.96 -17.87 16.69
C GLU A 253 -5.09 -18.13 15.68
N ILE A 254 -5.80 -19.27 15.78
CA ILE A 254 -6.92 -19.55 14.86
C ILE A 254 -8.20 -18.82 15.31
N GLU A 255 -8.20 -17.49 15.15
CA GLU A 255 -9.43 -16.77 14.81
C GLU A 255 -9.92 -17.23 13.42
N PRO A 256 -11.25 -17.21 13.17
CA PRO A 256 -11.88 -17.81 11.98
C PRO A 256 -11.67 -17.02 10.67
N TYR A 257 -10.53 -16.34 10.48
CA TYR A 257 -10.21 -15.57 9.28
C TYR A 257 -9.50 -16.38 8.18
N MET A 258 -9.03 -17.60 8.47
CA MET A 258 -8.56 -18.55 7.45
C MET A 258 -9.64 -19.59 7.13
N ASN A 259 -10.87 -19.12 6.89
CA ASN A 259 -11.94 -19.95 6.32
C ASN A 259 -11.78 -19.96 4.79
N ILE A 260 -10.72 -20.60 4.30
CA ILE A 260 -10.49 -20.80 2.86
C ILE A 260 -11.05 -22.18 2.49
N SER A 261 -12.29 -22.16 2.00
CA SER A 261 -12.94 -23.08 1.04
C SER A 261 -12.83 -24.61 1.16
N SER A 262 -12.33 -25.22 2.23
CA SER A 262 -12.49 -26.66 2.43
C SER A 262 -13.57 -26.92 3.48
N SER A 263 -14.57 -27.73 3.13
CA SER A 263 -15.59 -28.25 4.04
C SER A 263 -15.01 -29.26 5.06
N LYS A 264 -13.75 -29.08 5.47
CA LYS A 264 -12.96 -30.00 6.31
C LYS A 264 -12.25 -29.26 7.46
N ALA A 265 -12.84 -28.20 8.01
CA ALA A 265 -12.40 -27.70 9.32
C ALA A 265 -12.57 -28.84 10.35
N ARG A 266 -11.47 -29.53 10.67
CA ARG A 266 -11.46 -30.60 11.67
C ARG A 266 -11.37 -29.96 13.07
N PRO A 267 -12.12 -30.48 14.06
CA PRO A 267 -12.20 -29.87 15.39
C PRO A 267 -10.86 -29.87 16.15
N MET A 268 -10.76 -28.94 17.10
CA MET A 268 -9.67 -28.65 18.05
C MET A 268 -9.13 -29.85 18.87
N GLU A 269 -9.78 -31.02 18.77
CA GLU A 269 -9.45 -32.25 19.50
C GLU A 269 -8.14 -32.93 19.01
N SER A 270 -7.52 -32.43 17.94
CA SER A 270 -6.31 -33.03 17.35
C SER A 270 -4.98 -32.64 18.04
N TRP A 271 -4.88 -31.50 18.73
CA TRP A 271 -3.56 -30.95 19.13
C TRP A 271 -2.89 -31.72 20.27
N ASP A 272 -3.62 -32.05 21.32
CA ASP A 272 -3.07 -32.80 22.46
C ASP A 272 -2.62 -34.22 22.02
N GLU A 273 -3.35 -34.86 21.08
CA GLU A 273 -2.97 -36.14 20.50
C GLU A 273 -1.75 -36.03 19.56
N GLN A 274 -1.64 -34.95 18.77
CA GLN A 274 -0.45 -34.68 17.95
C GLN A 274 0.79 -34.50 18.84
N ILE A 275 0.67 -33.72 19.93
CA ILE A 275 1.73 -33.51 20.92
C ILE A 275 2.11 -34.84 21.57
N ASP A 276 1.14 -35.63 22.04
CA ASP A 276 1.41 -36.93 22.66
C ASP A 276 2.10 -37.89 21.67
N ILE A 277 1.72 -37.90 20.38
CA ILE A 277 2.38 -38.69 19.32
C ILE A 277 3.82 -38.22 19.09
N MET A 278 4.05 -36.91 18.97
CA MET A 278 5.40 -36.35 18.76
C MET A 278 6.30 -36.62 19.97
N LEU A 279 5.81 -36.38 21.19
CA LEU A 279 6.53 -36.63 22.44
C LEU A 279 6.77 -38.13 22.71
N ALA A 280 5.95 -39.02 22.15
CA ALA A 280 6.16 -40.47 22.26
C ALA A 280 7.24 -40.99 21.30
N HIS A 281 7.37 -40.40 20.11
CA HIS A 281 8.38 -40.81 19.13
C HIS A 281 9.79 -40.30 19.48
N PHE A 282 9.91 -39.26 20.31
CA PHE A 282 11.20 -38.61 20.62
C PHE A 282 11.33 -38.24 22.11
N PRO A 283 11.80 -39.17 22.97
CA PRO A 283 11.88 -38.95 24.41
C PRO A 283 13.01 -37.99 24.85
N ASP A 284 14.06 -37.81 24.04
CA ASP A 284 15.24 -36.99 24.36
C ASP A 284 15.12 -35.52 23.87
N PHE A 285 13.89 -34.99 23.78
CA PHE A 285 13.64 -33.65 23.27
C PHE A 285 14.15 -32.55 24.22
N GLU A 286 15.05 -31.69 23.72
CA GLU A 286 15.52 -30.51 24.46
C GLU A 286 14.55 -29.33 24.33
N TYR A 287 14.29 -28.65 25.45
CA TYR A 287 13.36 -27.53 25.51
C TYR A 287 14.10 -26.23 25.19
N SER A 288 13.99 -25.77 23.96
CA SER A 288 14.52 -24.46 23.54
C SER A 288 13.91 -23.31 24.35
N ALA A 289 14.58 -22.16 24.39
CA ALA A 289 14.01 -20.96 25.00
C ALA A 289 12.64 -20.57 24.39
N ASN A 290 12.40 -20.90 23.11
CA ASN A 290 11.10 -20.68 22.46
C ASN A 290 10.04 -21.66 22.99
N VAL A 291 10.34 -22.95 23.05
CA VAL A 291 9.42 -23.95 23.64
C VAL A 291 9.05 -23.57 25.07
N GLN A 292 10.00 -23.06 25.86
CA GLN A 292 9.77 -22.61 27.23
C GLN A 292 8.85 -21.37 27.32
N LYS A 293 8.91 -20.46 26.34
CA LYS A 293 7.99 -19.32 26.24
C LYS A 293 6.58 -19.79 25.88
N GLU A 294 6.47 -20.61 24.84
CA GLU A 294 5.19 -21.02 24.26
C GLU A 294 4.46 -22.08 25.10
N MET A 295 5.14 -22.81 25.99
CA MET A 295 4.51 -23.91 26.75
C MET A 295 3.34 -23.46 27.64
N PHE A 296 3.34 -22.22 28.11
CA PHE A 296 2.28 -21.66 28.94
C PHE A 296 1.01 -21.31 28.17
N LEU A 297 1.14 -21.05 26.86
CA LEU A 297 0.02 -20.75 25.98
C LEU A 297 -0.95 -21.93 25.87
N GLY A 298 -0.44 -23.15 26.02
CA GLY A 298 -1.24 -24.37 26.05
C GLY A 298 -1.96 -24.65 27.37
N GLY A 299 -1.88 -23.73 28.33
CA GLY A 299 -2.59 -23.81 29.61
C GLY A 299 -1.95 -24.75 30.64
N PRO A 300 -2.57 -24.86 31.83
CA PRO A 300 -1.96 -25.53 32.98
C PRO A 300 -1.75 -27.04 32.77
N LYS A 301 -2.67 -27.72 32.07
CA LYS A 301 -2.54 -29.17 31.81
C LYS A 301 -1.33 -29.50 30.93
N LEU A 302 -1.07 -28.71 29.89
CA LEU A 302 0.09 -28.92 29.04
C LEU A 302 1.37 -28.56 29.77
N THR A 303 1.34 -27.45 30.52
CA THR A 303 2.48 -27.01 31.35
C THR A 303 2.88 -28.11 32.34
N GLU A 304 1.91 -28.68 33.06
CA GLU A 304 2.13 -29.81 33.97
C GLU A 304 2.70 -31.04 33.26
N LYS A 305 2.13 -31.44 32.12
CA LYS A 305 2.61 -32.56 31.30
C LYS A 305 4.07 -32.38 30.86
N LEU A 306 4.44 -31.18 30.43
CA LEU A 306 5.78 -30.88 29.94
C LEU A 306 6.80 -30.81 31.09
N LEU A 307 6.44 -30.17 32.21
CA LEU A 307 7.27 -30.12 33.43
C LEU A 307 7.54 -31.50 34.03
N ALA A 308 6.55 -32.40 34.00
CA ALA A 308 6.71 -33.76 34.50
C ALA A 308 7.79 -34.57 33.73
N ARG A 309 8.05 -34.22 32.47
CA ARG A 309 9.06 -34.90 31.63
C ARG A 309 10.43 -34.23 31.67
N ASN A 310 10.49 -32.91 31.91
CA ASN A 310 11.76 -32.21 32.07
C ASN A 310 11.73 -31.21 33.23
N ALA A 311 12.44 -31.58 34.30
CA ALA A 311 12.59 -30.75 35.50
C ALA A 311 13.68 -29.67 35.37
N SER A 312 14.38 -29.54 34.23
CA SER A 312 15.44 -28.56 34.01
C SER A 312 14.94 -27.19 33.52
N LEU A 313 13.63 -26.94 33.54
CA LEU A 313 13.05 -25.65 33.15
C LEU A 313 13.52 -24.56 34.12
N GLN A 314 14.01 -23.43 33.58
CA GLN A 314 14.34 -22.25 34.37
C GLN A 314 13.26 -21.16 34.20
N VAL A 315 12.77 -20.59 35.29
CA VAL A 315 11.79 -19.51 35.29
C VAL A 315 12.52 -18.15 35.17
N THR A 316 12.65 -17.64 33.95
CA THR A 316 13.30 -16.35 33.64
C THR A 316 12.30 -15.19 33.51
N ASP A 317 12.79 -13.94 33.46
CA ASP A 317 11.97 -12.74 33.23
C ASP A 317 11.25 -12.83 31.89
N ASP A 318 11.95 -13.23 30.84
CA ASP A 318 11.39 -13.45 29.51
C ASP A 318 10.23 -14.46 29.52
N THR A 319 10.36 -15.49 30.34
CA THR A 319 9.38 -16.59 30.45
C THR A 319 8.13 -16.12 31.20
N LEU A 320 8.31 -15.33 32.27
CA LEU A 320 7.20 -14.70 33.01
C LEU A 320 6.52 -13.58 32.22
N GLU A 321 7.30 -12.78 31.47
CA GLU A 321 6.78 -11.77 30.56
C GLU A 321 5.85 -12.41 29.53
N HIS A 322 6.33 -13.46 28.86
CA HIS A 322 5.54 -14.17 27.86
C HIS A 322 4.28 -14.80 28.49
N LEU A 323 4.40 -15.42 29.67
CA LEU A 323 3.25 -15.94 30.42
C LEU A 323 2.17 -14.87 30.62
N PHE A 324 2.50 -13.73 31.25
CA PHE A 324 1.49 -12.76 31.65
C PHE A 324 0.94 -11.90 30.51
N ARG A 325 1.69 -11.74 29.42
CA ARG A 325 1.19 -11.06 28.21
C ARG A 325 0.10 -11.86 27.50
N TYR A 326 0.24 -13.18 27.46
CA TYR A 326 -0.55 -14.03 26.57
C TYR A 326 -1.48 -15.03 27.27
N VAL A 327 -1.35 -15.23 28.58
CA VAL A 327 -2.26 -16.12 29.33
C VAL A 327 -3.70 -15.59 29.30
N THR A 328 -4.63 -16.44 28.88
CA THR A 328 -6.00 -16.01 28.54
C THR A 328 -6.86 -15.61 29.74
N THR A 329 -6.58 -16.13 30.94
CA THR A 329 -7.37 -15.83 32.14
C THR A 329 -6.51 -15.77 33.40
N ALA A 330 -6.94 -14.98 34.38
CA ALA A 330 -6.31 -14.91 35.70
C ALA A 330 -6.27 -16.28 36.38
N GLN A 331 -7.31 -17.09 36.20
CA GLN A 331 -7.36 -18.44 36.77
C GLN A 331 -6.31 -19.36 36.14
N ASN A 332 -6.17 -19.35 34.81
CA ASN A 332 -5.10 -20.09 34.13
C ASN A 332 -3.71 -19.62 34.60
N ALA A 333 -3.53 -18.31 34.79
CA ALA A 333 -2.28 -17.77 35.31
C ALA A 333 -1.98 -18.30 36.72
N LYS A 334 -2.97 -18.31 37.63
CA LYS A 334 -2.83 -18.90 38.98
C LYS A 334 -2.48 -20.38 38.91
N ASP A 335 -3.14 -21.13 38.05
CA ASP A 335 -2.93 -22.58 37.90
C ASP A 335 -1.52 -22.88 37.35
N ILE A 336 -1.06 -22.11 36.36
CA ILE A 336 0.32 -22.21 35.85
C ILE A 336 1.33 -21.82 36.93
N ILE A 337 1.10 -20.75 37.69
CA ILE A 337 1.96 -20.37 38.82
C ILE A 337 2.06 -21.53 39.82
N ARG A 338 0.97 -22.26 40.10
CA ARG A 338 1.02 -23.45 40.97
C ARG A 338 1.88 -24.57 40.41
N CYS A 339 1.91 -24.77 39.09
CA CYS A 339 2.83 -25.70 38.44
C CYS A 339 4.30 -25.27 38.58
N LEU A 340 4.57 -23.96 38.63
CA LEU A 340 5.92 -23.39 38.74
C LEU A 340 6.42 -23.30 40.20
N LEU A 341 5.53 -23.22 41.19
CA LEU A 341 5.87 -23.11 42.62
C LEU A 341 6.90 -24.17 43.12
N PRO A 342 6.88 -25.44 42.67
CA PRO A 342 7.83 -26.45 43.13
C PRO A 342 9.25 -26.29 42.55
N LEU A 343 9.44 -25.43 41.55
CA LEU A 343 10.74 -25.27 40.89
C LEU A 343 11.73 -24.52 41.82
N PRO A 344 13.00 -24.96 41.87
CA PRO A 344 13.98 -24.43 42.84
C PRO A 344 14.38 -22.96 42.60
N ASP A 345 14.17 -22.45 41.38
CA ASP A 345 14.50 -21.09 40.95
C ASP A 345 13.28 -20.14 40.90
N PHE A 346 12.11 -20.60 41.34
CA PHE A 346 10.91 -19.76 41.39
C PHE A 346 11.04 -18.63 42.42
N VAL A 347 10.84 -17.38 41.99
CA VAL A 347 10.90 -16.19 42.85
C VAL A 347 9.53 -15.49 42.89
N ALA A 348 8.89 -15.48 44.06
CA ALA A 348 7.55 -14.91 44.25
C ALA A 348 7.50 -13.39 43.98
N SER A 349 8.51 -12.64 44.46
CA SER A 349 8.58 -11.18 44.23
C SER A 349 8.73 -10.82 42.75
N ARG A 350 9.56 -11.57 42.01
CA ARG A 350 9.74 -11.43 40.55
C ARG A 350 8.43 -11.69 39.79
N THR A 351 7.70 -12.71 40.21
CA THR A 351 6.39 -13.06 39.63
C THR A 351 5.37 -11.95 39.88
N PHE A 352 5.31 -11.41 41.10
CA PHE A 352 4.44 -10.28 41.44
C PHE A 352 4.72 -9.03 40.59
N ILE A 353 6.01 -8.65 40.45
CA ILE A 353 6.41 -7.52 39.60
C ILE A 353 6.04 -7.77 38.12
N SER A 354 6.20 -9.00 37.65
CA SER A 354 5.86 -9.39 36.27
C SER A 354 4.34 -9.30 36.01
N VAL A 355 3.50 -9.70 36.96
CA VAL A 355 2.03 -9.51 36.87
C VAL A 355 1.70 -8.03 36.72
N LEU A 356 2.23 -7.19 37.60
CA LEU A 356 1.97 -5.74 37.56
C LEU A 356 2.38 -5.13 36.23
N LYS A 357 3.49 -5.58 35.64
CA LYS A 357 4.07 -5.02 34.42
C LYS A 357 3.42 -5.50 33.13
N PHE A 358 3.00 -6.77 33.06
CA PHE A 358 2.70 -7.43 31.79
C PHE A 358 1.29 -8.04 31.70
N TYR A 359 0.58 -8.21 32.82
CA TYR A 359 -0.75 -8.79 32.78
C TYR A 359 -1.79 -7.77 32.29
N ASP A 360 -2.35 -8.06 31.11
CA ASP A 360 -3.26 -7.17 30.37
C ASP A 360 -4.61 -7.85 30.01
N GLN A 361 -4.93 -9.00 30.61
CA GLN A 361 -6.04 -9.88 30.18
C GLN A 361 -7.20 -9.92 31.20
N GLY A 362 -8.45 -10.04 30.72
CA GLY A 362 -9.65 -10.16 31.57
C GLY A 362 -10.21 -8.82 32.09
N ASP A 363 -11.06 -8.88 33.11
CA ASP A 363 -11.63 -7.70 33.77
C ASP A 363 -10.78 -7.22 34.96
N GLU A 364 -11.12 -6.03 35.48
CA GLU A 364 -10.39 -5.40 36.58
C GLU A 364 -10.39 -6.25 37.87
N GLU A 365 -11.47 -6.96 38.15
CA GLU A 365 -11.61 -7.77 39.37
C GLU A 365 -10.66 -8.97 39.35
N ASN A 366 -10.62 -9.70 38.23
CA ASN A 366 -9.73 -10.85 38.05
C ASN A 366 -8.25 -10.44 38.07
N ALA A 367 -7.91 -9.29 37.48
CA ALA A 367 -6.54 -8.75 37.49
C ALA A 367 -6.09 -8.41 38.91
N LEU A 368 -6.96 -7.77 39.71
CA LEU A 368 -6.68 -7.48 41.12
C LEU A 368 -6.56 -8.76 41.96
N GLU A 369 -7.42 -9.76 41.73
CA GLU A 369 -7.36 -11.03 42.43
C GLU A 369 -6.05 -11.78 42.14
N LEU A 370 -5.55 -11.73 40.89
CA LEU A 370 -4.25 -12.29 40.52
C LEU A 370 -3.09 -11.52 41.18
N MET A 371 -3.16 -10.18 41.21
CA MET A 371 -2.20 -9.33 41.90
C MET A 371 -2.15 -9.66 43.41
N GLU A 372 -3.30 -9.76 44.07
CA GLU A 372 -3.40 -10.12 45.50
C GLU A 372 -2.90 -11.54 45.77
N TYR A 373 -3.24 -12.49 44.90
CA TYR A 373 -2.75 -13.85 44.97
C TYR A 373 -1.22 -13.90 44.92
N THR A 374 -0.61 -13.25 43.93
CA THR A 374 0.86 -13.24 43.78
C THR A 374 1.55 -12.47 44.90
N LEU A 375 0.94 -11.39 45.41
CA LEU A 375 1.41 -10.69 46.60
C LEU A 375 1.41 -11.60 47.83
N SER A 376 0.38 -12.44 48.01
CA SER A 376 0.26 -13.35 49.15
C SER A 376 1.33 -14.46 49.18
N LEU A 377 1.93 -14.77 48.03
CA LEU A 377 3.05 -15.72 47.92
C LEU A 377 4.35 -15.13 48.50
N ASN A 378 4.43 -13.80 48.62
CA ASN A 378 5.58 -13.09 49.15
C ASN A 378 5.49 -12.97 50.70
N ARG A 379 5.75 -14.09 51.42
CA ARG A 379 5.58 -14.17 52.88
C ARG A 379 6.64 -13.44 53.71
N SER A 380 7.67 -12.87 53.09
CA SER A 380 8.59 -11.92 53.73
C SER A 380 8.06 -10.52 53.38
N GLY A 381 7.44 -9.83 54.34
CA GLY A 381 6.66 -8.61 54.09
C GLY A 381 7.40 -7.53 53.27
N PRO A 382 6.68 -6.55 52.71
CA PRO A 382 7.24 -5.57 51.79
C PRO A 382 8.36 -4.78 52.49
N ALA A 383 9.61 -5.07 52.13
CA ALA A 383 10.69 -4.13 52.34
C ALA A 383 10.36 -2.89 51.51
N ILE A 384 10.60 -1.70 52.05
CA ILE A 384 10.26 -0.41 51.42
C ILE A 384 10.79 -0.30 49.96
N SER A 385 11.82 -1.07 49.58
CA SER A 385 12.30 -1.20 48.20
C SER A 385 11.27 -1.77 47.20
N THR A 386 10.32 -2.60 47.63
CA THR A 386 9.40 -3.27 46.70
C THR A 386 8.20 -2.42 46.28
N LEU A 387 7.79 -1.40 47.04
CA LEU A 387 6.61 -0.61 46.68
C LEU A 387 6.92 0.37 45.54
N GLU A 388 8.08 1.04 45.59
CA GLU A 388 8.51 1.92 44.51
C GLU A 388 8.78 1.12 43.23
N GLU A 389 9.42 -0.05 43.35
CA GLU A 389 9.56 -1.01 42.25
C GLU A 389 8.21 -1.51 41.70
N ALA A 390 7.23 -1.81 42.57
CA ALA A 390 5.89 -2.21 42.17
C ALA A 390 5.12 -1.08 41.49
N LEU A 391 5.26 0.16 41.97
CA LEU A 391 4.68 1.33 41.34
C LEU A 391 5.32 1.57 39.97
N HIS A 392 6.65 1.49 39.84
CA HIS A 392 7.32 1.56 38.54
C HIS A 392 6.80 0.49 37.57
N ALA A 393 6.65 -0.75 38.03
CA ALA A 393 6.12 -1.84 37.24
C ALA A 393 4.66 -1.60 36.82
N ALA A 394 3.79 -1.22 37.76
CA ALA A 394 2.40 -0.90 37.49
C ALA A 394 2.26 0.26 36.50
N ILE A 395 3.05 1.33 36.65
CA ILE A 395 3.02 2.51 35.79
C ILE A 395 3.37 2.17 34.34
N THR A 396 4.29 1.23 34.12
CA THR A 396 4.72 0.78 32.79
C THR A 396 3.73 -0.15 32.09
N ASN A 397 2.68 -0.61 32.80
CA ASN A 397 1.69 -1.52 32.25
C ASN A 397 0.79 -0.83 31.20
N ASN A 398 0.49 -1.53 30.10
CA ASN A 398 -0.26 -0.95 28.99
C ASN A 398 -1.75 -0.73 29.29
N TRP A 399 -2.36 -1.55 30.15
CA TRP A 399 -3.78 -1.53 30.44
C TRP A 399 -4.07 -1.26 31.92
N GLY A 400 -3.45 -2.03 32.82
CA GLY A 400 -3.64 -1.99 34.26
C GLY A 400 -2.94 -0.84 35.00
N HIS A 401 -2.27 0.10 34.31
CA HIS A 401 -1.50 1.17 34.96
C HIS A 401 -2.30 1.99 35.98
N THR A 402 -3.54 2.39 35.69
CA THR A 402 -4.37 3.09 36.69
C THR A 402 -4.89 2.15 37.77
N LEU A 403 -5.28 0.93 37.40
CA LEU A 403 -5.88 -0.06 38.29
C LEU A 403 -4.89 -0.50 39.38
N PHE A 404 -3.73 -0.99 38.95
CA PHE A 404 -2.67 -1.48 39.82
C PHE A 404 -2.07 -0.35 40.65
N THR A 405 -1.79 0.82 40.06
CA THR A 405 -1.29 1.98 40.83
C THR A 405 -2.27 2.36 41.94
N LYS A 406 -3.57 2.46 41.64
CA LYS A 406 -4.60 2.77 42.65
C LYS A 406 -4.67 1.72 43.75
N ALA A 407 -4.55 0.44 43.41
CA ALA A 407 -4.55 -0.65 44.37
C ALA A 407 -3.32 -0.61 45.29
N LEU A 408 -2.12 -0.40 44.73
CA LEU A 408 -0.86 -0.25 45.46
C LEU A 408 -0.89 0.95 46.42
N LEU A 409 -1.39 2.11 45.98
CA LEU A 409 -1.55 3.29 46.83
C LEU A 409 -2.55 3.08 47.98
N ARG A 410 -3.59 2.25 47.78
CA ARG A 410 -4.54 1.89 48.85
C ARG A 410 -3.92 1.01 49.92
N LEU A 411 -2.98 0.14 49.53
CA LEU A 411 -2.24 -0.72 50.45
C LEU A 411 -1.27 0.08 51.34
N ASN A 412 -0.84 1.26 50.89
CA ASN A 412 0.08 2.11 51.65
C ASN A 412 -0.36 3.58 51.69
N LYS A 413 -1.39 3.86 52.52
CA LYS A 413 -2.07 5.17 52.61
C LYS A 413 -1.22 6.35 53.11
N SER A 414 -0.02 6.11 53.63
CA SER A 414 0.81 7.12 54.28
C SER A 414 2.13 7.41 53.56
N SER A 415 2.33 6.86 52.36
CA SER A 415 3.57 7.04 51.61
C SER A 415 3.61 8.40 50.92
N LYS A 416 4.77 9.07 50.99
CA LYS A 416 5.04 10.23 50.15
C LYS A 416 5.34 9.78 48.73
N VAL A 417 4.91 10.54 47.75
CA VAL A 417 5.24 10.32 46.33
C VAL A 417 6.52 11.08 46.02
N SER A 418 7.56 10.37 45.56
CA SER A 418 8.81 10.99 45.13
C SER A 418 8.62 11.77 43.82
N ASP A 419 9.39 12.85 43.65
CA ASP A 419 9.37 13.63 42.41
C ASP A 419 9.87 12.79 41.22
N ASP A 420 10.82 11.88 41.47
CA ASP A 420 11.32 10.89 40.50
C ASP A 420 10.21 9.98 39.99
N LEU A 421 9.28 9.56 40.84
CA LEU A 421 8.14 8.72 40.43
C LEU A 421 7.18 9.48 39.50
N ILE A 422 6.97 10.78 39.73
CA ILE A 422 6.15 11.64 38.85
C ILE A 422 6.84 11.78 37.48
N LEU A 423 8.14 12.07 37.46
CA LEU A 423 8.91 12.16 36.22
C LEU A 423 8.99 10.81 35.49
N TRP A 424 9.14 9.71 36.22
CA TRP A 424 9.09 8.35 35.68
C TRP A 424 7.75 8.05 35.03
N THR A 425 6.65 8.50 35.64
CA THR A 425 5.29 8.34 35.11
C THR A 425 5.14 9.02 33.76
N PHE A 426 5.65 10.25 33.61
CA PHE A 426 5.66 10.94 32.32
C PHE A 426 6.45 10.18 31.24
N ARG A 427 7.57 9.56 31.62
CA ARG A 427 8.46 8.87 30.68
C ARG A 427 7.93 7.51 30.22
N ASN A 428 7.24 6.78 31.12
CA ASN A 428 7.01 5.35 30.93
C ASN A 428 5.53 4.94 30.95
N SER A 429 4.60 5.82 31.30
CA SER A 429 3.17 5.48 31.32
C SER A 429 2.51 5.74 29.96
N LYS A 430 1.59 4.86 29.57
CA LYS A 430 0.74 5.06 28.39
C LYS A 430 -0.30 6.19 28.57
N GLN A 431 -0.75 6.41 29.81
CA GLN A 431 -1.68 7.50 30.16
C GLN A 431 -1.17 8.25 31.41
N PRO A 432 -0.07 9.00 31.29
CA PRO A 432 0.62 9.59 32.44
C PRO A 432 -0.32 10.48 33.25
N ASN A 433 -1.18 11.24 32.59
CA ASN A 433 -2.11 12.17 33.23
C ASN A 433 -3.02 11.49 34.26
N ARG A 434 -3.60 10.32 33.94
CA ARG A 434 -4.50 9.61 34.88
C ARG A 434 -3.77 9.04 36.09
N VAL A 435 -2.55 8.56 35.89
CA VAL A 435 -1.72 8.01 36.97
C VAL A 435 -1.24 9.15 37.87
N ILE A 436 -0.81 10.26 37.29
CA ILE A 436 -0.41 11.47 38.02
C ILE A 436 -1.58 12.01 38.85
N ASP A 437 -2.80 12.06 38.31
CA ASP A 437 -3.99 12.43 39.09
C ASP A 437 -4.15 11.56 40.34
N LEU A 438 -3.90 10.26 40.25
CA LEU A 438 -3.97 9.34 41.40
C LEU A 438 -2.83 9.58 42.39
N LEU A 439 -1.61 9.82 41.90
CA LEU A 439 -0.45 10.12 42.73
C LEU A 439 -0.63 11.44 43.50
N LEU A 440 -1.18 12.48 42.86
CA LEU A 440 -1.44 13.79 43.48
C LEU A 440 -2.64 13.76 44.44
N GLN A 441 -3.68 12.99 44.12
CA GLN A 441 -4.78 12.74 45.06
C GLN A 441 -4.28 12.04 46.33
N HIS A 442 -3.26 11.19 46.21
CA HIS A 442 -2.61 10.53 47.34
C HIS A 442 -1.68 11.47 48.11
N ASP A 443 -0.91 12.31 47.40
CA ASP A 443 0.05 13.25 47.98
C ASP A 443 0.00 14.64 47.28
N PRO A 444 -0.84 15.58 47.78
CA PRO A 444 -1.10 16.87 47.13
C PRO A 444 -0.03 17.94 47.43
N THR A 445 1.15 17.56 47.92
CA THR A 445 2.20 18.53 48.26
C THR A 445 2.70 19.28 47.00
N PRO A 446 2.91 20.61 47.03
CA PRO A 446 3.48 21.33 45.89
C PRO A 446 4.89 20.83 45.55
N ARG A 447 5.18 20.66 44.26
CA ARG A 447 6.46 20.18 43.71
C ARG A 447 7.25 21.33 43.11
N LYS A 448 8.57 21.12 42.92
CA LYS A 448 9.47 22.09 42.29
C LYS A 448 10.18 21.44 41.11
N PHE A 449 9.73 21.76 39.90
CA PHE A 449 10.36 21.30 38.66
C PHE A 449 11.05 22.46 37.94
N SER A 450 12.17 22.17 37.28
CA SER A 450 12.85 23.12 36.39
C SER A 450 12.36 23.00 34.95
N GLN A 451 12.46 24.08 34.16
CA GLN A 451 12.13 24.04 32.74
C GLN A 451 13.00 23.03 31.96
N SER A 452 14.28 22.87 32.34
CA SER A 452 15.19 21.90 31.73
C SER A 452 14.73 20.46 31.88
N GLU A 453 14.28 20.08 33.08
CA GLU A 453 13.79 18.72 33.34
C GLU A 453 12.55 18.40 32.49
N LEU A 454 11.70 19.38 32.24
CA LEU A 454 10.49 19.21 31.43
C LEU A 454 10.77 19.11 29.93
N LYS A 455 11.76 19.84 29.43
CA LYS A 455 12.19 19.74 28.02
C LYS A 455 12.82 18.40 27.70
N GLU A 456 13.44 17.75 28.68
CA GLU A 456 13.99 16.40 28.56
C GLU A 456 12.93 15.29 28.67
N LEU A 457 11.69 15.62 29.10
CA LEU A 457 10.62 14.63 29.11
C LEU A 457 10.22 14.29 27.66
N PRO A 458 9.98 13.00 27.35
CA PRO A 458 9.40 12.58 26.09
C PRO A 458 7.93 12.97 26.09
N VAL A 459 7.63 14.27 25.95
CA VAL A 459 6.25 14.75 25.94
C VAL A 459 5.57 14.18 24.69
N PRO A 460 4.53 13.35 24.84
CA PRO A 460 3.91 12.70 23.71
C PRO A 460 3.30 13.76 22.80
N ARG A 461 3.40 13.55 21.47
CA ARG A 461 2.76 14.43 20.47
C ARG A 461 1.24 14.58 20.73
N TYR A 462 0.65 13.63 21.44
CA TYR A 462 -0.75 13.56 21.83
C TYR A 462 -0.87 13.68 23.34
N GLY A 463 -1.65 14.64 23.84
CA GLY A 463 -1.83 14.88 25.28
C GLY A 463 -0.79 15.80 25.92
N ALA A 464 0.09 16.44 25.13
CA ALA A 464 1.08 17.40 25.60
C ALA A 464 0.47 18.58 26.36
N SER A 465 -0.65 19.14 25.88
CA SER A 465 -1.30 20.28 26.55
C SER A 465 -1.74 19.89 27.96
N ARG A 466 -2.34 18.71 28.08
CA ARG A 466 -2.81 18.17 29.34
C ARG A 466 -1.66 17.85 30.28
N SER A 467 -0.61 17.19 29.79
CA SER A 467 0.57 16.85 30.59
C SER A 467 1.26 18.08 31.17
N LEU A 468 1.45 19.13 30.37
CA LEU A 468 2.01 20.39 30.84
C LEU A 468 1.06 21.11 31.81
N ALA A 469 -0.25 21.11 31.56
CA ALA A 469 -1.22 21.69 32.49
C ALA A 469 -1.18 20.99 33.86
N HIS A 470 -1.03 19.66 33.91
CA HIS A 470 -0.89 18.94 35.18
C HIS A 470 0.44 19.29 35.87
N LEU A 471 1.54 19.39 35.13
CA LEU A 471 2.83 19.82 35.69
C LEU A 471 2.78 21.22 36.31
N VAL A 472 2.18 22.18 35.62
CA VAL A 472 1.96 23.54 36.11
C VAL A 472 1.07 23.52 37.36
N SER A 473 0.04 22.65 37.41
CA SER A 473 -0.79 22.50 38.61
C SER A 473 -0.01 21.98 39.82
N CYS A 474 1.01 21.15 39.62
CA CYS A 474 1.87 20.63 40.68
C CYS A 474 2.98 21.60 41.10
N SER A 475 3.41 22.47 40.19
CA SER A 475 4.51 23.42 40.39
C SER A 475 4.04 24.82 40.00
N PRO A 476 3.29 25.52 40.88
CA PRO A 476 2.70 26.83 40.56
C PRO A 476 3.73 27.92 40.20
N ASP A 477 4.97 27.77 40.63
CA ASP A 477 6.07 28.68 40.30
C ASP A 477 6.69 28.42 38.91
N LEU A 478 6.21 27.40 38.19
CA LEU A 478 6.73 27.02 36.88
C LEU A 478 6.20 27.95 35.79
N GLU A 479 7.09 28.82 35.27
CA GLU A 479 6.80 29.59 34.06
C GLU A 479 6.85 28.73 32.81
N VAL A 480 5.83 28.87 31.95
CA VAL A 480 5.74 28.23 30.63
C VAL A 480 6.34 29.16 29.59
N ASP A 481 7.50 28.77 29.05
CA ASP A 481 8.20 29.55 28.03
C ASP A 481 7.64 29.31 26.60
N GLN A 482 8.19 30.03 25.62
CA GLN A 482 7.78 29.94 24.21
C GLN A 482 7.83 28.51 23.67
N GLU A 483 8.83 27.72 24.08
CA GLU A 483 9.04 26.37 23.56
C GLU A 483 8.02 25.40 24.14
N LEU A 484 7.82 25.42 25.46
CA LEU A 484 6.83 24.61 26.15
C LEU A 484 5.40 24.93 25.69
N PHE A 485 5.09 26.21 25.50
CA PHE A 485 3.77 26.61 25.00
C PHE A 485 3.55 26.17 23.54
N THR A 486 4.56 26.32 22.67
CA THR A 486 4.48 25.85 21.28
C THR A 486 4.29 24.33 21.22
N MET A 487 4.93 23.59 22.12
CA MET A 487 4.74 22.15 22.25
C MET A 487 3.31 21.80 22.69
N ALA A 488 2.75 22.51 23.67
CA ALA A 488 1.37 22.33 24.12
C ALA A 488 0.35 22.56 23.00
N VAL A 489 0.54 23.62 22.22
CA VAL A 489 -0.35 24.03 21.11
C VAL A 489 -0.31 23.03 19.94
N ASN A 490 0.79 22.28 19.79
CA ASN A 490 0.96 21.21 18.79
C ASN A 490 0.20 19.91 19.10
N ASP A 491 -0.51 19.86 20.24
CA ASP A 491 -1.38 18.75 20.62
C ASP A 491 -2.71 18.76 19.85
N PRO A 492 -3.02 17.72 19.05
CA PRO A 492 -4.29 17.68 18.32
C PRO A 492 -5.49 17.31 19.21
N PHE A 493 -5.29 16.84 20.45
CA PHE A 493 -6.36 16.44 21.38
C PHE A 493 -6.48 17.36 22.61
N SER A 494 -6.32 18.65 22.37
CA SER A 494 -6.32 19.67 23.42
C SER A 494 -7.71 19.98 23.99
N ARG A 495 -7.78 20.35 25.27
CA ARG A 495 -8.97 20.93 25.92
C ARG A 495 -8.75 22.41 26.22
N ASN A 496 -9.82 23.19 26.19
CA ASN A 496 -9.74 24.63 26.49
C ASN A 496 -9.25 24.88 27.92
N GLU A 497 -9.70 24.07 28.88
CA GLU A 497 -9.31 24.13 30.30
C GLU A 497 -7.78 24.02 30.50
N ASP A 498 -7.11 23.16 29.72
CA ASP A 498 -5.65 22.99 29.80
C ASP A 498 -4.93 24.28 29.36
N PHE A 499 -5.40 24.90 28.27
CA PHE A 499 -4.81 26.13 27.76
C PHE A 499 -5.12 27.36 28.60
N GLU A 500 -6.28 27.43 29.25
CA GLU A 500 -6.58 28.48 30.24
C GLU A 500 -5.53 28.50 31.37
N LEU A 501 -5.19 27.32 31.89
CA LEU A 501 -4.17 27.19 32.94
C LEU A 501 -2.77 27.54 32.42
N LEU A 502 -2.40 27.04 31.23
CA LEU A 502 -1.09 27.30 30.63
C LEU A 502 -0.90 28.79 30.30
N LEU A 503 -1.92 29.47 29.77
CA LEU A 503 -1.87 30.91 29.47
C LEU A 503 -1.63 31.74 30.74
N GLY A 504 -2.19 31.34 31.88
CA GLY A 504 -1.94 31.98 33.17
C GLY A 504 -0.47 31.93 33.63
N HIS A 505 0.33 30.99 33.11
CA HIS A 505 1.74 30.79 33.44
C HIS A 505 2.67 31.12 32.26
N ALA A 506 2.16 31.73 31.18
CA ALA A 506 2.89 31.99 29.94
C ALA A 506 3.05 33.50 29.62
N PRO A 507 3.50 34.36 30.56
CA PRO A 507 3.49 35.81 30.38
C PRO A 507 4.42 36.33 29.27
N ASN A 508 5.44 35.55 28.89
CA ASN A 508 6.47 35.94 27.93
C ASN A 508 6.31 35.28 26.55
N VAL A 509 5.19 34.58 26.30
CA VAL A 509 4.93 33.94 25.01
C VAL A 509 4.48 34.99 24.00
N VAL A 510 5.15 35.02 22.85
CA VAL A 510 4.88 35.95 21.75
C VAL A 510 4.31 35.22 20.54
N LEU A 511 3.52 35.96 19.75
CA LEU A 511 3.01 35.45 18.49
C LEU A 511 4.15 35.29 17.48
N SER A 512 4.26 34.11 16.88
CA SER A 512 5.25 33.81 15.85
C SER A 512 4.68 32.89 14.79
N THR A 513 5.30 32.87 13.61
CA THR A 513 4.92 31.95 12.51
C THR A 513 4.98 30.49 12.95
N LYS A 514 5.95 30.14 13.80
CA LYS A 514 6.13 28.78 14.34
C LYS A 514 4.99 28.41 15.28
N LEU A 515 4.55 29.34 16.12
CA LEU A 515 3.42 29.14 17.04
C LEU A 515 2.09 28.97 16.28
N ILE A 516 1.84 29.82 15.27
CA ILE A 516 0.63 29.73 14.43
C ILE A 516 0.58 28.38 13.72
N LYS A 517 1.69 27.96 13.09
CA LYS A 517 1.79 26.67 12.40
C LYS A 517 1.74 25.46 13.32
N ALA A 518 2.01 25.65 14.61
CA ALA A 518 1.91 24.58 15.60
C ALA A 518 0.45 24.29 15.97
N ALA A 519 -0.48 25.24 15.83
CA ALA A 519 -1.87 24.98 16.18
C ALA A 519 -2.45 23.85 15.29
N ARG A 520 -3.10 22.87 15.90
CA ARG A 520 -3.67 21.70 15.18
C ARG A 520 -5.09 21.35 15.61
N SER A 521 -5.74 22.23 16.37
CA SER A 521 -7.07 21.98 16.91
C SER A 521 -7.83 23.29 17.11
N VAL A 522 -9.13 23.20 17.37
CA VAL A 522 -9.98 24.35 17.74
C VAL A 522 -9.45 25.02 19.03
N GLY A 523 -9.04 24.22 20.03
CA GLY A 523 -8.53 24.73 21.30
C GLY A 523 -7.18 25.42 21.14
N SER A 524 -6.28 24.86 20.32
CA SER A 524 -5.00 25.46 19.99
C SER A 524 -5.16 26.77 19.22
N ASP A 525 -6.09 26.81 18.25
CA ASP A 525 -6.44 28.05 17.53
C ASP A 525 -7.00 29.12 18.49
N TRP A 526 -7.84 28.72 19.45
CA TRP A 526 -8.29 29.64 20.51
C TRP A 526 -7.11 30.15 21.36
N ALA A 527 -6.22 29.27 21.82
CA ALA A 527 -5.09 29.66 22.66
C ALA A 527 -4.12 30.61 21.93
N VAL A 528 -3.78 30.33 20.67
CA VAL A 528 -2.95 31.21 19.84
C VAL A 528 -3.68 32.53 19.55
N SER A 529 -5.01 32.52 19.42
CA SER A 529 -5.77 33.77 19.28
C SER A 529 -5.71 34.66 20.53
N GLN A 530 -5.58 34.10 21.74
CA GLN A 530 -5.36 34.89 22.95
C GLN A 530 -3.98 35.56 22.95
N VAL A 531 -2.94 34.85 22.50
CA VAL A 531 -1.60 35.43 22.30
C VAL A 531 -1.63 36.51 21.22
N ALA A 532 -2.37 36.28 20.13
CA ALA A 532 -2.54 37.29 19.08
C ALA A 532 -3.26 38.54 19.60
N ALA A 533 -4.27 38.39 20.47
CA ALA A 533 -5.01 39.52 21.03
C ALA A 533 -4.17 40.41 21.96
N SER A 534 -3.12 39.86 22.59
CA SER A 534 -2.15 40.62 23.39
C SER A 534 -0.95 41.15 22.60
N THR A 535 -0.81 40.77 21.32
CA THR A 535 0.32 41.19 20.45
C THR A 535 0.13 42.63 19.98
N GLN A 536 1.22 43.41 19.91
CA GLN A 536 1.14 44.80 19.44
C GLN A 536 0.98 44.84 17.90
N PRO A 537 0.20 45.78 17.34
CA PRO A 537 0.00 45.88 15.89
C PRO A 537 1.31 45.95 15.08
N GLN A 538 2.33 46.64 15.58
CA GLN A 538 3.62 46.82 14.90
C GLN A 538 4.44 45.52 14.82
N GLU A 539 4.12 44.52 15.63
CA GLU A 539 4.81 43.22 15.65
C GLU A 539 4.25 42.26 14.58
N ILE A 540 3.11 42.59 13.98
CA ILE A 540 2.50 41.78 12.91
C ILE A 540 3.23 42.02 11.60
N THR A 541 4.01 41.02 11.19
CA THR A 541 4.77 41.01 9.94
C THR A 541 4.00 40.31 8.81
N ASP A 542 4.45 40.51 7.56
CA ASP A 542 3.94 39.80 6.38
C ASP A 542 3.99 38.27 6.57
N ASP A 543 5.06 37.76 7.19
CA ASP A 543 5.22 36.33 7.45
C ASP A 543 4.22 35.79 8.49
N ILE A 544 3.90 36.57 9.53
CA ILE A 544 2.88 36.23 10.55
C ILE A 544 1.50 36.21 9.90
N LEU A 545 1.17 37.24 9.12
CA LEU A 545 -0.10 37.30 8.41
C LEU A 545 -0.23 36.14 7.41
N ARG A 546 0.82 35.86 6.63
CA ARG A 546 0.84 34.73 5.69
C ARG A 546 0.65 33.39 6.41
N ALA A 547 1.32 33.19 7.55
CA ALA A 547 1.14 31.96 8.33
C ALA A 547 -0.30 31.80 8.85
N ALA A 548 -0.93 32.89 9.27
CA ALA A 548 -2.33 32.88 9.67
C ALA A 548 -3.26 32.58 8.47
N LEU A 549 -2.96 33.14 7.29
CA LEU A 549 -3.68 32.89 6.04
C LEU A 549 -3.60 31.43 5.58
N ASP A 550 -2.41 30.84 5.66
CA ASP A 550 -2.09 29.47 5.20
C ASP A 550 -2.74 28.40 6.08
N TYR A 551 -2.93 28.71 7.37
CA TYR A 551 -3.54 27.84 8.37
C TYR A 551 -4.92 27.28 7.96
N TRP A 552 -5.64 28.01 7.10
CA TRP A 552 -7.00 27.71 6.65
C TRP A 552 -7.13 26.37 5.91
N HIS A 553 -6.06 25.88 5.28
CA HIS A 553 -6.12 24.72 4.38
C HIS A 553 -6.02 23.36 5.09
N THR A 554 -5.55 23.34 6.34
CA THR A 554 -5.09 22.09 6.97
C THR A 554 -6.12 21.34 7.81
N PHE A 555 -7.24 21.95 8.22
CA PHE A 555 -8.11 21.33 9.24
C PHE A 555 -9.63 21.44 9.06
N TYR A 556 -10.15 22.46 8.37
CA TYR A 556 -11.61 22.66 8.27
C TYR A 556 -12.11 22.38 6.85
N ALA A 557 -12.54 21.14 6.61
CA ALA A 557 -13.37 20.80 5.45
C ALA A 557 -14.62 21.71 5.33
N ASP A 558 -15.06 22.30 6.45
CA ASP A 558 -16.27 23.12 6.56
C ASP A 558 -16.08 24.65 6.49
N LYS A 559 -14.93 25.17 6.02
CA LYS A 559 -14.74 26.62 5.74
C LYS A 559 -15.03 27.57 6.93
N ILE A 560 -14.90 27.12 8.19
CA ILE A 560 -15.04 28.01 9.36
C ILE A 560 -13.73 28.78 9.54
N ALA A 561 -13.83 30.12 9.61
CA ALA A 561 -12.65 30.95 9.78
C ALA A 561 -12.02 30.81 11.17
N SER A 562 -10.73 30.44 11.21
CA SER A 562 -9.86 30.42 12.40
C SER A 562 -9.97 31.72 13.20
N GLN A 563 -9.97 31.61 14.53
CA GLN A 563 -9.94 32.74 15.45
C GLN A 563 -8.60 33.46 15.39
N THR A 564 -7.49 32.72 15.31
CA THR A 564 -6.15 33.30 15.13
C THR A 564 -6.10 34.18 13.88
N MET A 565 -6.61 33.67 12.75
CA MET A 565 -6.71 34.44 11.51
C MET A 565 -7.48 35.75 11.71
N LYS A 566 -8.70 35.67 12.28
CA LYS A 566 -9.56 36.84 12.46
C LYS A 566 -8.85 37.89 13.31
N GLU A 567 -8.20 37.45 14.37
CA GLU A 567 -7.51 38.34 15.30
C GLU A 567 -6.29 38.98 14.66
N VAL A 568 -5.43 38.20 13.99
CA VAL A 568 -4.27 38.71 13.23
C VAL A 568 -4.71 39.70 12.16
N LEU A 569 -5.75 39.37 11.38
CA LEU A 569 -6.34 40.30 10.40
C LEU A 569 -6.92 41.55 11.06
N ARG A 570 -7.45 41.47 12.28
CA ARG A 570 -8.01 42.63 13.00
C ARG A 570 -6.90 43.60 13.42
N ILE A 571 -5.80 43.08 13.97
CA ILE A 571 -4.73 43.90 14.56
C ILE A 571 -3.61 44.28 13.58
N ALA A 572 -3.48 43.59 12.44
CA ALA A 572 -2.44 43.89 11.44
C ALA A 572 -2.44 45.37 11.03
N PRO A 573 -1.27 45.99 10.82
CA PRO A 573 -1.19 47.42 10.53
C PRO A 573 -1.60 47.73 9.08
N ASN A 574 -2.21 48.89 8.84
CA ASN A 574 -2.73 49.27 7.51
C ASN A 574 -1.62 49.53 6.48
N ASP A 575 -0.43 49.89 6.93
CA ASP A 575 0.75 50.18 6.11
C ASP A 575 1.64 48.94 5.88
N LEU A 576 1.19 47.74 6.30
CA LEU A 576 1.91 46.49 6.06
C LEU A 576 2.10 46.23 4.57
N THR A 577 3.35 46.06 4.14
CA THR A 577 3.67 45.75 2.74
C THR A 577 3.68 44.23 2.54
N LEU A 578 2.71 43.72 1.77
CA LEU A 578 2.57 42.28 1.53
C LEU A 578 3.50 41.78 0.43
N SER A 579 3.97 40.54 0.57
CA SER A 579 4.70 39.82 -0.49
C SER A 579 3.74 39.12 -1.46
N GLU A 580 4.22 38.79 -2.67
CA GLU A 580 3.45 38.00 -3.64
C GLU A 580 3.00 36.65 -3.06
N LYS A 581 3.86 36.02 -2.25
CA LYS A 581 3.54 34.76 -1.55
C LYS A 581 2.33 34.90 -0.63
N THR A 582 2.18 36.04 0.04
CA THR A 582 1.03 36.30 0.91
C THR A 582 -0.25 36.45 0.10
N TYR A 583 -0.19 37.09 -1.07
CA TYR A 583 -1.33 37.15 -1.99
C TYR A 583 -1.69 35.78 -2.57
N PHE A 584 -0.71 34.94 -2.94
CA PHE A 584 -1.00 33.56 -3.38
C PHE A 584 -1.84 32.80 -2.35
N VAL A 585 -1.44 32.84 -1.08
CA VAL A 585 -2.20 32.20 0.00
C VAL A 585 -3.56 32.88 0.21
N ALA A 586 -3.63 34.21 0.09
CA ALA A 586 -4.90 34.93 0.21
C ALA A 586 -5.90 34.54 -0.90
N PHE A 587 -5.45 34.37 -2.15
CA PHE A 587 -6.30 33.96 -3.27
C PHE A 587 -6.73 32.49 -3.19
N ASP A 588 -5.92 31.61 -2.59
CA ASP A 588 -6.30 30.22 -2.32
C ASP A 588 -7.30 30.11 -1.15
N SER A 589 -7.35 31.13 -0.26
CA SER A 589 -8.25 31.18 0.89
C SER A 589 -9.73 31.47 0.55
N ASN A 590 -10.56 31.74 1.56
CA ASN A 590 -11.97 32.13 1.34
C ASN A 590 -12.09 33.41 0.50
N PRO A 591 -13.02 33.50 -0.47
CA PRO A 591 -13.29 34.74 -1.20
C PRO A 591 -13.61 35.96 -0.31
N ARG A 592 -14.20 35.77 0.88
CA ARG A 592 -14.43 36.86 1.85
C ARG A 592 -13.13 37.35 2.49
N VAL A 593 -12.23 36.44 2.84
CA VAL A 593 -10.92 36.76 3.43
C VAL A 593 -10.03 37.42 2.38
N CYS A 594 -9.95 36.84 1.18
CA CYS A 594 -9.25 37.43 0.04
C CYS A 594 -9.72 38.87 -0.24
N ARG A 595 -11.03 39.11 -0.28
CA ARG A 595 -11.60 40.46 -0.46
C ARG A 595 -11.17 41.42 0.66
N GLN A 596 -11.17 40.96 1.91
CA GLN A 596 -10.72 41.78 3.04
C GLN A 596 -9.22 42.14 2.92
N VAL A 597 -8.38 41.19 2.51
CA VAL A 597 -6.94 41.42 2.29
C VAL A 597 -6.72 42.43 1.16
N LEU A 598 -7.36 42.23 -0.01
CA LEU A 598 -7.20 43.11 -1.17
C LEU A 598 -7.72 44.53 -0.92
N GLN A 599 -8.85 44.68 -0.20
CA GLN A 599 -9.40 45.98 0.15
C GLN A 599 -8.49 46.75 1.10
N ARG A 600 -7.83 46.06 2.02
CA ARG A 600 -6.98 46.68 3.03
C ARG A 600 -5.57 46.97 2.53
N TRP A 601 -5.03 46.09 1.69
CA TRP A 601 -3.69 46.21 1.09
C TRP A 601 -3.76 46.03 -0.43
N PRO A 602 -4.25 47.02 -1.19
CA PRO A 602 -4.20 46.96 -2.66
C PRO A 602 -2.75 47.12 -3.16
N SER A 603 -2.30 46.23 -4.04
CA SER A 603 -0.92 46.24 -4.57
C SER A 603 -0.81 45.53 -5.92
N GLU A 604 0.09 46.00 -6.78
CA GLU A 604 0.45 45.32 -8.04
C GLU A 604 1.02 43.92 -7.81
N ARG A 605 1.60 43.64 -6.64
CA ARG A 605 2.06 42.29 -6.25
C ARG A 605 0.93 41.26 -6.17
N ALA A 606 -0.33 41.70 -6.15
CA ALA A 606 -1.49 40.81 -6.19
C ALA A 606 -1.86 40.38 -7.62
N ILE A 607 -1.28 40.99 -8.67
CA ILE A 607 -1.62 40.68 -10.07
C ILE A 607 -1.27 39.23 -10.41
N THR A 608 0.00 38.85 -10.33
CA THR A 608 0.46 37.50 -10.70
C THR A 608 -0.29 36.39 -9.94
N PRO A 609 -0.54 36.53 -8.63
CA PRO A 609 -1.39 35.57 -7.90
C PRO A 609 -2.86 35.59 -8.32
N GLY A 610 -3.44 36.77 -8.56
CA GLY A 610 -4.86 36.93 -8.88
C GLY A 610 -5.24 36.38 -10.25
N ILE A 611 -4.35 36.48 -11.23
CA ILE A 611 -4.60 36.00 -12.61
C ILE A 611 -4.44 34.49 -12.79
N GLN A 612 -4.14 33.72 -11.74
CA GLN A 612 -4.01 32.26 -11.84
C GLN A 612 -5.33 31.52 -12.02
N SER A 613 -6.46 32.18 -11.69
CA SER A 613 -7.81 31.62 -11.82
C SER A 613 -8.84 32.72 -12.16
N ALA A 614 -9.94 32.36 -12.82
CA ALA A 614 -10.99 33.31 -13.19
C ALA A 614 -11.67 33.94 -11.97
N SER A 615 -11.88 33.15 -10.90
CA SER A 615 -12.44 33.65 -9.64
C SER A 615 -11.47 34.58 -8.91
N GLY A 616 -10.17 34.28 -8.92
CA GLY A 616 -9.13 35.16 -8.38
C GLY A 616 -9.08 36.48 -9.15
N PHE A 617 -9.13 36.41 -10.47
CA PHE A 617 -9.09 37.59 -11.33
C PHE A 617 -10.31 38.49 -11.10
N GLN A 618 -11.49 37.92 -10.92
CA GLN A 618 -12.69 38.67 -10.55
C GLN A 618 -12.52 39.42 -9.22
N LEU A 619 -11.98 38.78 -8.18
CA LEU A 619 -11.72 39.43 -6.89
C LEU A 619 -10.68 40.55 -7.01
N LEU A 620 -9.66 40.35 -7.86
CA LEU A 620 -8.62 41.33 -8.14
C LEU A 620 -9.23 42.61 -8.75
N ILE A 621 -10.05 42.49 -9.79
CA ILE A 621 -10.68 43.66 -10.45
C ILE A 621 -11.79 44.29 -9.61
N GLU A 622 -12.48 43.52 -8.75
CA GLU A 622 -13.43 44.06 -7.76
C GLU A 622 -12.71 45.00 -6.78
N ALA A 623 -11.51 44.62 -6.33
CA ALA A 623 -10.73 45.40 -5.38
C ALA A 623 -9.90 46.52 -6.05
N MET A 624 -9.43 46.31 -7.27
CA MET A 624 -8.60 47.26 -8.03
C MET A 624 -9.14 47.45 -9.45
N PRO A 625 -10.24 48.22 -9.63
CA PRO A 625 -10.94 48.32 -10.93
C PRO A 625 -10.15 48.98 -12.06
N SER A 626 -9.07 49.69 -11.75
CA SER A 626 -8.22 50.39 -12.71
C SER A 626 -6.84 49.76 -12.86
N ILE A 627 -6.68 48.50 -12.42
CA ILE A 627 -5.40 47.80 -12.50
C ILE A 627 -5.01 47.51 -13.95
N GLU A 628 -3.73 47.68 -14.27
CA GLU A 628 -3.19 47.34 -15.58
C GLU A 628 -2.43 46.01 -15.50
N ILE A 629 -2.84 45.00 -16.28
CA ILE A 629 -2.10 43.75 -16.37
C ILE A 629 -1.00 43.89 -17.42
N SER A 630 0.24 43.88 -16.94
CA SER A 630 1.41 43.99 -17.82
C SER A 630 1.59 42.74 -18.69
N PRO A 631 2.21 42.86 -19.88
CA PRO A 631 2.62 41.69 -20.68
C PRO A 631 3.53 40.72 -19.92
N ALA A 632 4.36 41.22 -18.98
CA ALA A 632 5.21 40.37 -18.15
C ALA A 632 4.39 39.50 -17.18
N SER A 633 3.29 40.03 -16.63
CA SER A 633 2.37 39.29 -15.77
C SER A 633 1.66 38.17 -16.54
N ILE A 634 1.22 38.46 -17.77
CA ILE A 634 0.59 37.47 -18.66
C ILE A 634 1.60 36.39 -19.07
N LEU A 635 2.85 36.77 -19.36
CA LEU A 635 3.91 35.80 -19.64
C LEU A 635 4.15 34.87 -18.44
N SER A 636 4.19 35.40 -17.21
CA SER A 636 4.31 34.60 -15.97
C SER A 636 3.13 33.63 -15.83
N PHE A 637 1.90 34.10 -16.09
CA PHE A 637 0.70 33.25 -16.12
C PHE A 637 0.79 32.13 -17.17
N CYS A 638 1.34 32.41 -18.35
CA CYS A 638 1.56 31.38 -19.38
C CYS A 638 2.58 30.32 -18.94
N GLN A 639 3.61 30.71 -18.16
CA GLN A 639 4.69 29.84 -17.66
C GLN A 639 4.30 29.01 -16.43
N GLU A 640 3.46 29.55 -15.56
CA GLU A 640 3.11 28.93 -14.28
C GLU A 640 2.05 27.81 -14.39
N LYS A 641 2.00 26.98 -13.34
CA LYS A 641 0.97 25.96 -13.17
C LYS A 641 -0.32 26.65 -12.71
N SER A 642 -1.25 26.88 -13.64
CA SER A 642 -2.59 27.38 -13.32
C SER A 642 -3.49 26.24 -12.81
N TYR A 643 -4.28 26.54 -11.79
CA TYR A 643 -5.31 25.65 -11.24
C TYR A 643 -6.68 26.09 -11.79
N GLY A 644 -7.42 25.19 -12.45
CA GLY A 644 -8.67 25.52 -13.15
C GLY A 644 -8.44 25.85 -14.63
N SER A 645 -9.43 26.42 -15.33
CA SER A 645 -9.34 26.74 -16.78
C SER A 645 -8.52 28.01 -17.04
N PRO A 646 -7.28 27.90 -17.56
CA PRO A 646 -6.47 29.06 -17.88
C PRO A 646 -7.08 29.84 -19.05
N ALA A 647 -7.74 29.16 -19.99
CA ALA A 647 -8.43 29.78 -21.11
C ALA A 647 -9.59 30.68 -20.65
N GLU A 648 -10.39 30.25 -19.66
CA GLU A 648 -11.45 31.10 -19.08
C GLU A 648 -10.90 32.34 -18.38
N THR A 649 -9.81 32.15 -17.63
CA THR A 649 -9.13 33.26 -16.95
C THR A 649 -8.59 34.26 -17.97
N PHE A 650 -7.94 33.77 -19.02
CA PHE A 650 -7.42 34.60 -20.10
C PHE A 650 -8.51 35.34 -20.87
N LYS A 651 -9.63 34.67 -21.21
CA LYS A 651 -10.81 35.33 -21.80
C LYS A 651 -11.37 36.45 -20.91
N SER A 652 -11.35 36.25 -19.59
CA SER A 652 -11.75 37.29 -18.63
C SER A 652 -10.79 38.48 -18.63
N ILE A 653 -9.48 38.22 -18.71
CA ILE A 653 -8.45 39.27 -18.86
C ILE A 653 -8.68 40.07 -20.16
N LEU A 654 -8.94 39.40 -21.28
CA LEU A 654 -9.23 40.07 -22.56
C LEU A 654 -10.51 40.89 -22.52
N ALA A 655 -11.55 40.41 -21.84
CA ALA A 655 -12.78 41.17 -21.66
C ALA A 655 -12.55 42.45 -20.83
N PHE A 656 -11.61 42.42 -19.88
CA PHE A 656 -11.23 43.56 -19.06
C PHE A 656 -10.23 44.50 -19.77
N GLN A 657 -9.27 43.95 -20.52
CA GLN A 657 -8.26 44.69 -21.30
C GLN A 657 -8.19 44.18 -22.75
N PRO A 658 -9.10 44.65 -23.63
CA PRO A 658 -9.18 44.18 -25.03
C PRO A 658 -7.95 44.50 -25.89
N HIS A 659 -7.14 45.49 -25.48
CA HIS A 659 -5.93 45.91 -26.20
C HIS A 659 -4.66 45.18 -25.75
N THR A 660 -4.80 44.08 -25.02
CA THR A 660 -3.68 43.22 -24.60
C THR A 660 -2.91 42.73 -25.82
N VAL A 661 -1.61 43.03 -25.88
CA VAL A 661 -0.70 42.60 -26.95
C VAL A 661 -0.19 41.20 -26.66
N ILE A 662 -0.36 40.28 -27.60
CA ILE A 662 0.15 38.91 -27.50
C ILE A 662 1.56 38.86 -28.11
N THR A 663 2.52 38.33 -27.36
CA THR A 663 3.91 38.21 -27.83
C THR A 663 4.26 36.77 -28.18
N GLU A 664 5.29 36.61 -29.02
CA GLU A 664 5.82 35.28 -29.35
C GLU A 664 6.26 34.49 -28.10
N ASP A 665 6.85 35.16 -27.11
CA ASP A 665 7.29 34.53 -25.86
C ASP A 665 6.12 33.93 -25.06
N MET A 666 4.91 34.54 -25.13
CA MET A 666 3.71 33.98 -24.51
C MET A 666 3.30 32.67 -25.20
N LEU A 667 3.31 32.64 -26.54
CA LEU A 667 3.01 31.42 -27.31
C LEU A 667 4.05 30.34 -27.05
N PHE A 668 5.33 30.72 -26.98
CA PHE A 668 6.42 29.81 -26.67
C PHE A 668 6.28 29.21 -25.26
N ALA A 669 5.91 30.03 -24.26
CA ALA A 669 5.69 29.57 -22.89
C ALA A 669 4.54 28.55 -22.80
N VAL A 670 3.44 28.78 -23.52
CA VAL A 670 2.32 27.81 -23.59
C VAL A 670 2.78 26.50 -24.25
N ALA A 671 3.65 26.57 -25.26
CA ALA A 671 4.19 25.40 -25.94
C ALA A 671 5.28 24.63 -25.14
N GLU A 672 5.92 25.25 -24.14
CA GLU A 672 7.00 24.64 -23.34
C GLU A 672 6.50 23.77 -22.17
N SER A 673 5.28 24.00 -21.68
CA SER A 673 4.74 23.34 -20.48
C SER A 673 4.57 21.83 -20.64
N SER A 674 4.88 21.06 -19.58
CA SER A 674 4.92 19.58 -19.59
C SER A 674 3.73 18.87 -18.91
N ASP A 675 2.73 19.61 -18.38
CA ASP A 675 1.63 19.03 -17.58
C ASP A 675 0.23 19.63 -17.93
N TYR A 676 -0.79 18.75 -17.95
CA TYR A 676 -2.23 18.98 -18.20
C TYR A 676 -2.58 19.70 -19.50
N ASP A 677 -2.40 18.99 -20.61
CA ASP A 677 -2.28 19.56 -21.94
C ASP A 677 -3.57 20.06 -22.60
N ASP A 678 -4.76 19.53 -22.27
CA ASP A 678 -6.02 19.97 -22.91
C ASP A 678 -6.33 21.45 -22.60
N MET A 679 -6.05 21.88 -21.37
CA MET A 679 -6.31 23.25 -20.91
C MET A 679 -5.35 24.28 -21.55
N LYS A 680 -4.14 23.85 -21.91
CA LYS A 680 -3.16 24.69 -22.60
C LYS A 680 -3.43 24.75 -24.10
N ILE A 681 -4.04 23.72 -24.71
CA ILE A 681 -4.58 23.80 -26.08
C ILE A 681 -5.67 24.88 -26.14
N GLU A 682 -6.61 24.87 -25.20
CA GLU A 682 -7.66 25.90 -25.11
C GLU A 682 -7.06 27.30 -24.92
N LEU A 683 -6.02 27.44 -24.09
CA LEU A 683 -5.32 28.72 -23.91
C LEU A 683 -4.59 29.16 -25.19
N LEU A 684 -3.91 28.25 -25.88
CA LEU A 684 -3.27 28.54 -27.17
C LEU A 684 -4.30 28.98 -28.20
N GLN A 685 -5.42 28.26 -28.31
CA GLN A 685 -6.54 28.66 -29.19
C GLN A 685 -7.03 30.07 -28.85
N ALA A 686 -7.28 30.37 -27.57
CA ALA A 686 -7.73 31.69 -27.14
C ALA A 686 -6.72 32.82 -27.44
N LEU A 687 -5.42 32.55 -27.32
CA LEU A 687 -4.36 33.50 -27.69
C LEU A 687 -4.34 33.78 -29.19
N LEU A 688 -4.48 32.73 -30.02
CA LEU A 688 -4.46 32.83 -31.48
C LEU A 688 -5.74 33.47 -32.04
N GLU A 689 -6.89 33.20 -31.42
CA GLU A 689 -8.18 33.83 -31.77
C GLU A 689 -8.15 35.35 -31.53
N HIS A 690 -7.48 35.79 -30.46
CA HIS A 690 -7.39 37.22 -30.12
C HIS A 690 -6.43 37.99 -31.03
N ASP A 691 -5.26 37.41 -31.32
CA ASP A 691 -4.30 38.00 -32.26
C ASP A 691 -3.90 37.00 -33.35
N PRO A 692 -4.61 37.01 -34.50
CA PRO A 692 -4.28 36.16 -35.65
C PRO A 692 -2.95 36.50 -36.32
N HIS A 693 -2.40 37.69 -36.08
CA HIS A 693 -1.23 38.25 -36.76
C HIS A 693 0.08 38.15 -35.96
N VAL A 694 0.03 37.67 -34.71
CA VAL A 694 1.21 37.42 -33.88
C VAL A 694 2.24 36.58 -34.64
N ASP A 695 3.51 37.01 -34.62
CA ASP A 695 4.59 36.31 -35.32
C ASP A 695 4.86 34.95 -34.66
N ARG A 696 4.66 33.89 -35.42
CA ARG A 696 4.81 32.49 -34.99
C ARG A 696 6.04 31.95 -35.66
N THR A 697 7.20 32.26 -35.09
CA THR A 697 8.44 31.80 -35.70
C THR A 697 8.51 30.27 -35.67
N LYS A 698 9.40 29.72 -36.50
CA LYS A 698 9.77 28.31 -36.50
C LYS A 698 10.02 27.76 -35.08
N ARG A 699 10.52 28.59 -34.16
CA ARG A 699 10.81 28.23 -32.76
C ARG A 699 9.57 27.79 -31.98
N VAL A 700 8.45 28.52 -32.11
CA VAL A 700 7.20 28.21 -31.39
C VAL A 700 6.61 26.90 -31.92
N ILE A 701 6.57 26.76 -33.24
CA ILE A 701 6.02 25.57 -33.92
C ILE A 701 6.83 24.32 -33.59
N GLU A 702 8.16 24.39 -33.67
CA GLU A 702 9.03 23.24 -33.35
C GLU A 702 8.93 22.84 -31.87
N ARG A 703 8.72 23.80 -30.96
CA ARG A 703 8.53 23.49 -29.55
C ARG A 703 7.18 22.81 -29.31
N ALA A 704 6.10 23.31 -29.91
CA ALA A 704 4.76 22.75 -29.80
C ALA A 704 4.71 21.28 -30.29
N ILE A 705 5.39 20.98 -31.40
CA ILE A 705 5.46 19.63 -31.98
C ILE A 705 6.25 18.65 -31.08
N ARG A 706 7.22 19.14 -30.31
CA ARG A 706 8.06 18.32 -29.40
C ARG A 706 7.41 18.04 -28.04
N SER A 707 6.22 18.56 -27.75
CA SER A 707 5.55 18.32 -26.46
C SER A 707 5.16 16.85 -26.30
N LYS A 708 5.56 16.21 -25.18
CA LYS A 708 5.51 14.75 -25.00
C LYS A 708 4.10 14.13 -24.88
N ARG A 709 3.10 14.92 -24.51
CA ARG A 709 1.75 14.41 -24.18
C ARG A 709 0.70 14.78 -25.25
N ASN A 710 0.68 16.02 -25.76
CA ASN A 710 -0.27 16.48 -26.79
C ASN A 710 0.34 17.20 -28.00
N SER A 711 1.50 16.76 -28.50
CA SER A 711 2.08 17.20 -29.79
C SER A 711 1.05 17.26 -30.94
N THR A 712 0.10 16.32 -30.96
CA THR A 712 -0.90 16.14 -32.04
C THR A 712 -1.96 17.23 -32.00
N GLY A 713 -2.53 17.50 -30.81
CA GLY A 713 -3.54 18.54 -30.64
C GLY A 713 -2.97 19.95 -30.87
N MET A 714 -1.75 20.20 -30.40
CA MET A 714 -1.03 21.45 -30.68
C MET A 714 -0.77 21.64 -32.17
N LEU A 715 -0.30 20.59 -32.86
CA LEU A 715 -0.11 20.60 -34.30
C LEU A 715 -1.43 20.81 -35.06
N GLU A 716 -2.52 20.20 -34.59
CA GLU A 716 -3.84 20.38 -35.20
C GLU A 716 -4.34 21.82 -35.11
N VAL A 717 -4.20 22.48 -33.95
CA VAL A 717 -4.54 23.91 -33.80
C VAL A 717 -3.73 24.77 -34.76
N ILE A 718 -2.42 24.53 -34.86
CA ILE A 718 -1.53 25.26 -35.77
C ILE A 718 -1.94 25.04 -37.24
N LEU A 719 -2.26 23.80 -37.63
CA LEU A 719 -2.63 23.46 -39.01
C LEU A 719 -3.99 24.03 -39.43
N ASN A 720 -4.93 24.13 -38.49
CA ASN A 720 -6.27 24.69 -38.71
C ASN A 720 -6.21 26.23 -38.81
N ASP A 721 -5.39 26.88 -37.97
CA ASP A 721 -5.20 28.33 -37.97
C ASP A 721 -4.43 28.82 -39.22
N GLN A 722 -3.40 28.07 -39.67
CA GLN A 722 -2.61 28.42 -40.86
C GLN A 722 -2.67 27.34 -41.94
N PRO A 723 -3.65 27.39 -42.87
CA PRO A 723 -3.78 26.42 -43.95
C PRO A 723 -2.58 26.37 -44.91
N GLN A 724 -1.86 27.48 -45.06
CA GLN A 724 -0.75 27.65 -46.02
C GLN A 724 0.64 27.37 -45.42
N LEU A 725 0.73 27.01 -44.15
CA LEU A 725 2.01 26.79 -43.47
C LEU A 725 2.70 25.54 -44.03
N GLU A 726 3.86 25.73 -44.67
CA GLU A 726 4.74 24.65 -45.08
C GLU A 726 5.66 24.25 -43.91
N LEU A 727 5.52 23.01 -43.43
CA LEU A 727 6.37 22.45 -42.37
C LEU A 727 7.42 21.54 -42.98
N SER A 728 8.67 21.68 -42.54
CA SER A 728 9.73 20.79 -43.02
C SER A 728 9.48 19.36 -42.51
N PRO A 729 9.77 18.32 -43.31
CA PRO A 729 9.69 16.93 -42.86
C PRO A 729 10.54 16.67 -41.61
N LEU A 730 11.68 17.37 -41.49
CA LEU A 730 12.55 17.33 -40.32
C LEU A 730 11.82 17.80 -39.05
N SER A 731 11.11 18.91 -39.11
CA SER A 731 10.34 19.43 -37.97
C SER A 731 9.20 18.48 -37.58
N LEU A 732 8.50 17.91 -38.58
CA LEU A 732 7.42 16.95 -38.37
C LEU A 732 7.90 15.61 -37.80
N SER A 733 9.14 15.21 -38.11
CA SER A 733 9.74 13.98 -37.59
C SER A 733 9.89 13.95 -36.06
N MET A 734 9.86 15.12 -35.42
CA MET A 734 10.00 15.28 -33.97
C MET A 734 8.67 15.13 -33.23
N CYS A 735 7.55 14.93 -33.95
CA CYS A 735 6.23 14.78 -33.35
C CYS A 735 6.15 13.49 -32.54
N GLU A 736 6.05 13.59 -31.21
CA GLU A 736 5.96 12.42 -30.31
C GLU A 736 4.53 11.85 -30.29
N PHE A 737 4.40 10.52 -30.35
CA PHE A 737 3.11 9.85 -30.09
C PHE A 737 3.02 9.45 -28.62
N TYR A 738 2.00 9.95 -27.93
CA TYR A 738 1.70 9.55 -26.57
C TYR A 738 0.81 8.31 -26.56
N TRP A 739 1.25 7.22 -25.92
CA TRP A 739 0.63 5.89 -25.96
C TRP A 739 -0.84 5.82 -25.48
N ARG A 740 -1.35 6.85 -24.80
CA ARG A 740 -2.76 6.95 -24.39
C ARG A 740 -3.66 7.57 -25.46
N ASN A 741 -3.11 8.20 -26.50
CA ASN A 741 -3.87 8.85 -27.57
C ASN A 741 -4.20 7.84 -28.67
N ASP A 742 -5.24 8.12 -29.46
CA ASP A 742 -5.59 7.30 -30.63
C ASP A 742 -4.49 7.44 -31.70
N PHE A 743 -3.82 6.33 -32.02
CA PHE A 743 -2.78 6.29 -33.05
C PHE A 743 -3.31 6.67 -34.42
N ASN A 744 -4.58 6.38 -34.73
CA ASN A 744 -5.18 6.75 -36.02
C ASN A 744 -5.31 8.27 -36.15
N GLU A 745 -5.65 8.98 -35.07
CA GLU A 745 -5.73 10.45 -35.07
C GLU A 745 -4.34 11.10 -35.17
N TYR A 746 -3.35 10.53 -34.50
CA TYR A 746 -1.94 10.90 -34.67
C TYR A 746 -1.50 10.75 -36.13
N GLU A 747 -1.76 9.60 -36.73
CA GLU A 747 -1.39 9.30 -38.12
C GLU A 747 -2.09 10.25 -39.10
N LYS A 748 -3.41 10.45 -38.97
CA LYS A 748 -4.16 11.40 -39.82
C LYS A 748 -3.60 12.82 -39.74
N THR A 749 -3.35 13.32 -38.54
CA THR A 749 -2.88 14.70 -38.32
C THR A 749 -1.48 14.89 -38.90
N LEU A 750 -0.58 13.95 -38.65
CA LEU A 750 0.77 13.99 -39.17
C LEU A 750 0.80 13.82 -40.69
N ASN A 751 -0.05 12.96 -41.25
CA ASN A 751 -0.22 12.81 -42.70
C ASN A 751 -0.64 14.12 -43.36
N ARG A 752 -1.68 14.78 -42.83
CA ARG A 752 -2.15 16.10 -43.30
C ARG A 752 -1.04 17.15 -43.26
N ALA A 753 -0.20 17.13 -42.22
CA ALA A 753 0.95 18.03 -42.12
C ALA A 753 2.01 17.72 -43.20
N LEU A 754 2.31 16.43 -43.42
CA LEU A 754 3.30 15.96 -44.38
C LEU A 754 2.88 16.23 -45.84
N GLU A 755 1.59 16.24 -46.15
CA GLU A 755 1.11 16.61 -47.49
C GLU A 755 1.48 18.05 -47.86
N ARG A 756 1.55 18.95 -46.87
CA ARG A 756 2.00 20.34 -47.05
C ARG A 756 3.53 20.47 -47.23
N SER A 757 4.27 19.37 -47.10
CA SER A 757 5.74 19.32 -47.21
C SER A 757 6.25 18.68 -48.52
N ARG A 758 5.34 18.41 -49.49
CA ARG A 758 5.69 17.70 -50.75
C ARG A 758 6.72 18.43 -51.62
N GLY A 759 6.92 19.74 -51.42
CA GLY A 759 7.96 20.50 -52.10
C GLY A 759 9.40 20.20 -51.65
N CYS A 760 9.59 19.63 -50.45
CA CYS A 760 10.91 19.31 -49.91
C CYS A 760 11.29 17.86 -50.24
N ARG A 761 12.30 17.63 -51.09
CA ARG A 761 12.85 16.28 -51.32
C ARG A 761 13.49 15.73 -50.05
N LEU A 762 13.35 14.42 -49.84
CA LEU A 762 13.99 13.68 -48.74
C LEU A 762 15.16 12.88 -49.31
N ASP A 763 16.24 13.56 -49.68
CA ASP A 763 17.45 12.88 -50.12
C ASP A 763 18.25 12.33 -48.92
N GLU A 764 19.34 11.62 -49.19
CA GLU A 764 20.12 10.96 -48.15
C GLU A 764 20.58 11.96 -47.07
N LYS A 765 20.87 13.21 -47.44
CA LYS A 765 21.31 14.24 -46.49
C LYS A 765 20.19 14.66 -45.54
N GLU A 766 18.97 14.92 -46.02
CA GLU A 766 17.84 15.25 -45.13
C GLU A 766 17.45 14.06 -44.28
N MET A 767 17.47 12.86 -44.86
CA MET A 767 17.17 11.62 -44.13
C MET A 767 18.15 11.40 -42.97
N LEU A 768 19.45 11.59 -43.19
CA LEU A 768 20.47 11.51 -42.13
C LEU A 768 20.26 12.57 -41.03
N GLY A 769 19.95 13.81 -41.41
CA GLY A 769 19.63 14.87 -40.44
C GLY A 769 18.38 14.56 -39.61
N MET A 770 17.39 13.91 -40.24
CA MET A 770 16.16 13.47 -39.58
C MET A 770 16.40 12.34 -38.58
N MET A 771 17.24 11.36 -38.89
CA MET A 771 17.52 10.21 -38.01
C MET A 771 18.18 10.62 -36.68
N ALA A 772 18.78 11.81 -36.61
CA ALA A 772 19.37 12.33 -35.37
C ALA A 772 18.31 12.74 -34.32
N ILE A 773 17.10 13.12 -34.75
CA ILE A 773 16.10 13.77 -33.88
C ILE A 773 14.67 13.24 -34.03
N CYS A 774 14.42 12.33 -34.97
CA CYS A 774 13.07 11.82 -35.26
C CYS A 774 12.54 10.88 -34.16
N THR A 775 11.22 10.69 -34.10
CA THR A 775 10.59 9.64 -33.30
C THR A 775 10.29 8.41 -34.17
N LEU A 776 10.27 7.19 -33.61
CA LEU A 776 10.01 5.97 -34.40
C LEU A 776 8.61 5.98 -35.04
N ASN A 777 7.61 6.50 -34.32
CA ASN A 777 6.23 6.60 -34.82
C ASN A 777 6.11 7.63 -35.95
N ALA A 778 6.74 8.80 -35.82
CA ALA A 778 6.74 9.79 -36.89
C ALA A 778 7.49 9.26 -38.12
N LEU A 779 8.63 8.58 -37.93
CA LEU A 779 9.40 8.00 -39.03
C LEU A 779 8.58 6.97 -39.81
N ARG A 780 7.84 6.09 -39.11
CA ARG A 780 6.92 5.14 -39.75
C ARG A 780 5.92 5.84 -40.65
N VAL A 781 5.24 6.86 -40.13
CA VAL A 781 4.23 7.62 -40.88
C VAL A 781 4.85 8.36 -42.07
N ILE A 782 6.00 9.01 -41.86
CA ILE A 782 6.76 9.70 -42.91
C ILE A 782 7.11 8.75 -44.04
N LEU A 783 7.66 7.56 -43.74
CA LEU A 783 8.02 6.60 -44.77
C LEU A 783 6.78 6.18 -45.56
N VAL A 784 5.65 5.89 -44.91
CA VAL A 784 4.41 5.51 -45.61
C VAL A 784 3.94 6.61 -46.57
N VAL A 785 3.91 7.87 -46.13
CA VAL A 785 3.40 9.01 -46.95
C VAL A 785 4.40 9.47 -48.01
N ARG A 786 5.70 9.32 -47.76
CA ARG A 786 6.79 9.82 -48.60
C ARG A 786 7.53 8.66 -49.24
N PRO A 787 7.05 8.13 -50.39
CA PRO A 787 7.76 7.09 -51.13
C PRO A 787 9.07 7.60 -51.76
N ASP A 788 9.23 8.92 -51.87
CA ASP A 788 10.43 9.57 -52.40
C ASP A 788 11.59 9.68 -51.40
N ALA A 789 11.38 9.26 -50.14
CA ALA A 789 12.41 9.27 -49.10
C ALA A 789 13.54 8.26 -49.39
N VAL A 790 14.76 8.76 -49.57
CA VAL A 790 15.95 7.96 -49.88
C VAL A 790 16.48 7.31 -48.60
N VAL A 791 16.31 6.00 -48.47
CA VAL A 791 16.87 5.21 -47.37
C VAL A 791 18.11 4.48 -47.88
N THR A 792 19.29 4.83 -47.35
CA THR A 792 20.54 4.11 -47.61
C THR A 792 20.96 3.30 -46.39
N GLU A 793 21.93 2.42 -46.56
CA GLU A 793 22.56 1.67 -45.47
C GLU A 793 23.02 2.62 -44.34
N ARG A 794 23.62 3.76 -44.71
CA ARG A 794 24.10 4.80 -43.79
C ARG A 794 22.98 5.46 -42.99
N VAL A 795 21.80 5.67 -43.58
CA VAL A 795 20.61 6.18 -42.87
C VAL A 795 20.17 5.19 -41.78
N ILE A 796 20.18 3.90 -42.10
CA ILE A 796 19.84 2.84 -41.13
C ILE A 796 20.88 2.78 -40.02
N GLU A 797 22.18 2.81 -40.34
CA GLU A 797 23.25 2.84 -39.33
C GLU A 797 23.10 4.04 -38.37
N GLN A 798 22.78 5.22 -38.90
CA GLN A 798 22.60 6.43 -38.10
C GLN A 798 21.42 6.28 -37.12
N LEU A 799 20.27 5.76 -37.57
CA LEU A 799 19.11 5.53 -36.71
C LEU A 799 19.43 4.52 -35.59
N VAL A 800 20.07 3.42 -35.95
CA VAL A 800 20.40 2.32 -35.04
C VAL A 800 21.48 2.73 -34.03
N SER A 801 22.42 3.59 -34.42
CA SER A 801 23.48 4.11 -33.55
C SER A 801 23.00 5.16 -32.53
N ASN A 802 21.82 5.76 -32.75
CA ASN A 802 21.27 6.79 -31.87
C ASN A 802 20.69 6.14 -30.59
N ARG A 803 21.40 6.30 -29.47
CA ARG A 803 21.12 5.61 -28.18
C ARG A 803 19.82 6.04 -27.49
N THR A 804 19.08 7.00 -28.03
CA THR A 804 17.81 7.49 -27.46
C THR A 804 16.60 6.64 -27.83
N PHE A 805 16.72 5.70 -28.77
CA PHE A 805 15.60 4.87 -29.21
C PHE A 805 15.44 3.60 -28.36
N ASN A 806 14.36 3.53 -27.59
CA ASN A 806 13.90 2.28 -26.98
C ASN A 806 13.26 1.40 -28.06
N TRP A 807 14.05 0.54 -28.69
CA TRP A 807 13.57 -0.52 -29.58
C TRP A 807 12.85 -1.62 -28.77
N THR A 808 11.69 -1.33 -28.18
CA THR A 808 10.93 -2.29 -27.36
C THR A 808 9.72 -2.89 -28.11
N ARG A 809 9.32 -4.07 -27.63
CA ARG A 809 8.57 -5.18 -28.27
C ARG A 809 7.21 -4.89 -28.93
N SER A 810 6.65 -3.68 -28.87
CA SER A 810 5.24 -3.45 -29.23
C SER A 810 4.96 -2.46 -30.37
N TYR A 811 5.94 -1.69 -30.87
CA TYR A 811 5.67 -0.63 -31.88
C TYR A 811 6.55 -0.70 -33.14
N THR A 812 7.34 -1.76 -33.30
CA THR A 812 8.38 -1.87 -34.34
C THR A 812 8.18 -3.03 -35.33
N SER A 813 7.05 -3.74 -35.34
CA SER A 813 6.91 -4.99 -36.11
C SER A 813 6.92 -4.86 -37.64
N GLY A 814 7.10 -3.65 -38.21
CA GLY A 814 7.31 -3.46 -39.65
C GLY A 814 8.19 -2.27 -40.05
N LEU A 815 8.60 -1.39 -39.12
CA LEU A 815 9.41 -0.20 -39.46
C LEU A 815 10.81 -0.57 -39.95
N PHE A 816 11.45 -1.52 -39.28
CA PHE A 816 12.78 -1.98 -39.66
C PHE A 816 12.75 -2.68 -41.03
N ASP A 817 11.73 -3.50 -41.27
CA ASP A 817 11.51 -4.18 -42.55
C ASP A 817 11.32 -3.14 -43.67
N MET A 818 10.49 -2.11 -43.46
CA MET A 818 10.31 -1.01 -44.42
C MET A 818 11.61 -0.26 -44.74
N LEU A 819 12.46 -0.03 -43.74
CA LEU A 819 13.77 0.61 -43.95
C LEU A 819 14.70 -0.29 -44.79
N MET A 820 14.76 -1.58 -44.47
CA MET A 820 15.57 -2.57 -45.19
C MET A 820 15.11 -2.75 -46.64
N ASP A 821 13.79 -2.83 -46.85
CA ASP A 821 13.18 -2.92 -48.17
C ASP A 821 13.55 -1.70 -49.03
N ARG A 822 13.50 -0.49 -48.46
CA ARG A 822 13.85 0.75 -49.17
C ARG A 822 15.33 0.91 -49.46
N ALA A 823 16.19 0.41 -48.58
CA ALA A 823 17.63 0.37 -48.82
C ALA A 823 18.04 -0.71 -49.83
N GLY A 824 17.11 -1.57 -50.27
CA GLY A 824 17.40 -2.68 -51.18
C GLY A 824 18.23 -3.79 -50.53
N ILE A 825 18.21 -3.89 -49.20
CA ILE A 825 19.00 -4.87 -48.44
C ILE A 825 18.33 -6.24 -48.55
N SER A 826 19.08 -7.21 -49.06
CA SER A 826 18.60 -8.57 -49.28
C SER A 826 18.30 -9.30 -47.96
N GLU A 827 17.46 -10.33 -48.01
CA GLU A 827 17.11 -11.11 -46.82
C GLU A 827 18.33 -11.77 -46.15
N ALA A 828 19.32 -12.20 -46.95
CA ALA A 828 20.59 -12.73 -46.45
C ALA A 828 21.44 -11.68 -45.72
N GLU A 829 21.43 -10.43 -46.18
CA GLU A 829 22.14 -9.32 -45.51
C GLU A 829 21.41 -8.88 -44.23
N ARG A 830 20.08 -9.00 -44.15
CA ARG A 830 19.32 -8.69 -42.93
C ARG A 830 19.75 -9.54 -41.73
N GLU A 831 20.14 -10.80 -41.94
CA GLU A 831 20.69 -11.65 -40.88
C GLU A 831 22.00 -11.07 -40.32
N ALA A 832 22.90 -10.59 -41.17
CA ALA A 832 24.14 -9.94 -40.75
C ALA A 832 23.89 -8.65 -39.95
N TRP A 833 22.88 -7.88 -40.33
CA TRP A 833 22.42 -6.70 -39.59
C TRP A 833 21.88 -7.04 -38.20
N THR A 834 21.14 -8.13 -38.10
CA THR A 834 20.56 -8.64 -36.84
C THR A 834 21.65 -9.15 -35.88
N VAL A 835 22.77 -9.64 -36.42
CA VAL A 835 23.98 -10.00 -35.65
C VAL A 835 24.73 -8.74 -35.21
N ARG A 836 24.90 -7.77 -36.12
CA ARG A 836 25.62 -6.51 -35.87
C ARG A 836 24.91 -5.64 -34.82
N PHE A 837 23.59 -5.73 -34.72
CA PHE A 837 22.76 -4.96 -33.78
C PHE A 837 21.77 -5.86 -33.02
N PRO A 838 22.21 -6.50 -31.91
CA PRO A 838 21.47 -7.57 -31.24
C PRO A 838 20.12 -7.16 -30.66
N PHE A 839 19.93 -5.88 -30.33
CA PHE A 839 18.68 -5.35 -29.77
C PHE A 839 17.52 -5.32 -30.77
N ILE A 840 17.80 -5.54 -32.06
CA ILE A 840 16.79 -5.64 -33.14
C ILE A 840 16.10 -7.03 -33.13
N LYS A 841 16.65 -8.03 -32.40
CA LYS A 841 16.13 -9.42 -32.27
C LYS A 841 14.82 -9.58 -31.47
N LEU A 842 13.93 -8.59 -31.44
CA LEU A 842 12.63 -8.76 -30.77
C LEU A 842 11.53 -9.37 -31.66
N LYS A 843 11.81 -9.60 -32.95
CA LYS A 843 11.12 -10.61 -33.77
C LYS A 843 11.92 -11.91 -33.69
N ASN A 844 11.26 -13.03 -33.39
CA ASN A 844 11.78 -14.41 -33.45
C ASN A 844 12.49 -14.98 -32.21
N ARG A 845 11.81 -14.98 -31.06
CA ARG A 845 11.87 -16.14 -30.16
C ARG A 845 10.45 -16.67 -29.98
N ASN A 846 10.01 -17.46 -30.97
CA ASN A 846 8.90 -18.40 -30.84
C ASN A 846 9.51 -19.81 -30.92
N ARG A 847 9.47 -20.54 -29.81
CA ARG A 847 8.72 -21.80 -29.74
C ARG A 847 7.89 -21.74 -28.49
#